data_AF-A0A3C0TJ74-F1
#
_entry.id   AF-A0A3C0TJ74-F1
#
_cell.length_a   1.000
_cell.length_b   1.000
_cell.length_c   1.000
_cell.angle_alpha   90.00
_cell.angle_beta   90.00
_cell.angle_gamma   90.00
#
_symmetry.space_group_name_H-M   'P 1'
#
loop_
_entity.id
_entity.type
_entity.pdbx_description
1 polymer ?
#
loop_
_entity_poly.entity_id
_entity_poly.type
_entity_poly.pdbx_seq_one_letter_code
_entity_poly.pdbx_strand_id
1 'polypeptide(L)'
;MKKKCGSITVMMSLTGLIILALLGTCIETARLTACAGSGAERLGVGVDALLTEYSRPLYDHYGLFFIESGGKPYERVISEYIADSFGKIPGSMDFLGGELTGVSVTDKTFAGDDKAKGLMDEITAYMERQMVGDGLGKLMKKFTKFGDADADAEQIEKTVDEQKEDKLLDERILRLMRLVDGVRVSARGGISVGSYFAKKFATVKDFNGADFGVLDGTVWRAMKPRISKATVTWNDMGSSFLTTLDKVIEKTKEAIEEGRKLRADYAKGAHSDMAGRIIDGLSSLDGNLRVLNETKKIIHNSAYKKKKKKKLLKELWKDYDTVSLSFDYTGAGEAGGGESPVDSFGSALGDGILGLVCEDPEAISDKGVKKADGYAAYYGSETAKGEDYSKRCDDFVENEEVRLGGAMRDVGKYALEELMLDNYITKVFPGYASADDSWDHSLDYGWEYVVSGRKSDKANLESVISRILMLRVTTDFLAIIADGAKRAEAYAAAAAVVGFTGLTFLIRFTQTLFLITWAFVEGLTDVAALLLGKHVPIVKTSKQIKTGFAELFLITNAAIVGRARTYDAAKSSSFGYREYVCMFMAMTPRETRLYRVMDLIDMDMNKNGYKGFKIGKCVFDMRVSANYTFPVKLFGMPIISGMIGRSLKGYSYECIVRRGYL
;
A
#
# COMPACT_ATOMS: atom_id res chain seq x y z
N MET A 1 10.12 66.19 92.67
CA MET A 1 9.50 66.50 91.36
C MET A 1 10.57 66.78 90.31
N LYS A 2 10.74 65.89 89.32
CA LYS A 2 11.34 66.13 87.98
C LYS A 2 11.51 64.77 87.29
N LYS A 3 10.75 64.54 86.20
CA LYS A 3 10.98 63.59 85.07
C LYS A 3 9.63 63.18 84.48
N LYS A 4 9.29 63.66 83.27
CA LYS A 4 8.41 63.04 82.24
C LYS A 4 8.05 64.05 81.13
N CYS A 5 9.04 64.54 80.36
CA CYS A 5 8.77 65.35 79.15
C CYS A 5 9.52 64.89 77.88
N GLY A 6 10.13 63.70 77.87
CA GLY A 6 10.82 63.17 76.69
C GLY A 6 10.34 61.81 76.18
N SER A 7 9.55 61.06 76.96
CA SER A 7 9.17 59.68 76.59
C SER A 7 8.18 59.60 75.43
N ILE A 8 7.27 60.58 75.31
CA ILE A 8 6.29 60.65 74.23
C ILE A 8 6.99 60.96 72.90
N THR A 9 7.93 61.91 72.91
CA THR A 9 8.73 62.25 71.72
C THR A 9 9.61 61.08 71.28
N VAL A 10 10.27 60.38 72.20
CA VAL A 10 11.06 59.19 71.87
C VAL A 10 10.18 58.07 71.29
N MET A 11 9.01 57.82 71.88
CA MET A 11 8.07 56.81 71.37
C MET A 11 7.51 57.19 70.00
N MET A 12 7.07 58.44 69.80
CA MET A 12 6.59 58.93 68.50
C MET A 12 7.67 58.89 67.42
N SER A 13 8.93 59.24 67.76
CA SER A 13 10.06 59.11 66.83
C SER A 13 10.34 57.64 66.49
N LEU A 14 10.29 56.73 67.46
CA LEU A 14 10.49 55.29 67.22
C LEU A 14 9.37 54.70 66.35
N THR A 15 8.11 55.00 66.67
CA THR A 15 6.95 54.57 65.89
C THR A 15 6.96 55.18 64.49
N GLY A 16 7.32 56.46 64.36
CA GLY A 16 7.47 57.13 63.07
C GLY A 16 8.55 56.50 62.19
N LEU A 17 9.70 56.13 62.77
CA LEU A 17 10.76 55.39 62.07
C LEU A 17 10.29 54.01 61.61
N ILE A 18 9.53 53.28 62.43
CA ILE A 18 8.96 51.98 62.07
C ILE A 18 7.95 52.11 60.92
N ILE A 19 7.07 53.12 60.97
CA ILE A 19 6.11 53.39 59.90
C ILE A 19 6.82 53.77 58.60
N LEU A 20 7.84 54.63 58.66
CA LEU A 20 8.65 55.01 57.49
C LEU A 20 9.41 53.81 56.92
N ALA A 21 9.96 52.94 57.76
CA ALA A 21 10.63 51.72 57.33
C ALA A 21 9.64 50.73 56.67
N LEU A 22 8.43 50.59 57.22
CA LEU A 22 7.37 49.76 56.65
C LEU A 22 6.93 50.30 55.29
N LEU A 23 6.58 51.59 55.20
CA LEU A 23 6.19 52.25 53.96
C LEU A 23 7.31 52.15 52.90
N GLY A 24 8.55 52.37 53.32
CA GLY A 24 9.70 52.23 52.44
C GLY A 24 9.89 50.81 51.92
N THR A 25 9.67 49.80 52.78
CA THR A 25 9.71 48.39 52.38
C THR A 25 8.59 48.07 51.39
N CYS A 26 7.37 48.57 51.62
CA CYS A 26 6.25 48.41 50.70
C CYS A 26 6.53 49.04 49.33
N ILE A 27 7.07 50.27 49.30
CA ILE A 27 7.41 50.98 48.06
C ILE A 27 8.55 50.25 47.32
N GLU A 28 9.61 49.85 48.01
CA GLU A 28 10.73 49.13 47.39
C GLU A 28 10.27 47.78 46.84
N THR A 29 9.47 47.02 47.60
CA THR A 29 8.90 45.74 47.16
C THR A 29 8.01 45.94 45.93
N ALA A 30 7.10 46.92 45.95
CA ALA A 30 6.23 47.23 44.82
C ALA A 30 7.06 47.60 43.56
N ARG A 31 8.14 48.37 43.73
CA ARG A 31 9.05 48.70 42.63
C ARG A 31 9.76 47.45 42.10
N LEU A 32 10.28 46.58 42.97
CA LEU A 32 10.96 45.35 42.55
C LEU A 32 10.00 44.41 41.78
N THR A 33 8.74 44.31 42.19
CA THR A 33 7.72 43.57 41.44
C THR A 33 7.46 44.20 40.06
N ALA A 34 7.39 45.53 39.99
CA ALA A 34 7.25 46.23 38.71
C ALA A 34 8.48 46.05 37.80
N CYS A 35 9.70 46.09 38.37
CA CYS A 35 10.95 45.79 37.67
C CYS A 35 10.97 44.37 37.11
N ALA A 36 10.54 43.38 37.91
CA ALA A 36 10.43 41.99 37.49
C ALA A 36 9.46 41.81 36.31
N GLY A 37 8.25 42.39 36.40
CA GLY A 37 7.28 42.39 35.30
C GLY A 37 7.80 43.06 34.03
N SER A 38 8.45 44.22 34.19
CA SER A 38 9.05 44.96 33.08
C SER A 38 10.23 44.21 32.45
N GLY A 39 11.01 43.45 33.23
CA GLY A 39 12.06 42.56 32.70
C GLY A 39 11.50 41.40 31.88
N ALA A 40 10.39 40.80 32.31
CA ALA A 40 9.72 39.73 31.58
C ALA A 40 9.10 40.22 30.26
N GLU A 41 8.47 41.39 30.26
CA GLU A 41 7.92 42.02 29.05
C GLU A 41 9.02 42.35 28.03
N ARG A 42 10.12 42.96 28.47
CA ARG A 42 11.30 43.23 27.62
C ARG A 42 11.90 41.97 27.04
N LEU A 43 11.98 40.89 27.84
CA LEU A 43 12.42 39.59 27.33
C LEU A 43 11.47 39.10 26.23
N GLY A 44 10.16 39.19 26.44
CA GLY A 44 9.16 38.87 25.42
C GLY A 44 9.39 39.63 24.12
N VAL A 45 9.50 40.96 24.18
CA VAL A 45 9.76 41.81 23.01
C VAL A 45 11.08 41.46 22.32
N GLY A 46 12.14 41.19 23.08
CA GLY A 46 13.44 40.79 22.52
C GLY A 46 13.37 39.46 21.76
N VAL A 47 12.58 38.50 22.25
CA VAL A 47 12.36 37.22 21.56
C VAL A 47 11.42 37.39 20.36
N ASP A 48 10.37 38.20 20.46
CA ASP A 48 9.47 38.51 19.33
C ASP A 48 10.22 39.25 18.21
N ALA A 49 11.15 40.13 18.57
CA ALA A 49 12.05 40.78 17.61
C ALA A 49 12.94 39.76 16.89
N LEU A 50 13.51 38.78 17.59
CA LEU A 50 14.26 37.68 16.97
C LEU A 50 13.38 36.85 16.03
N LEU A 51 12.13 36.58 16.39
CA LEU A 51 11.18 35.85 15.51
C LEU A 51 10.90 36.59 14.19
N THR A 52 11.12 37.91 14.13
CA THR A 52 11.01 38.66 12.86
C THR A 52 12.15 38.36 11.87
N GLU A 53 13.23 37.72 12.31
CA GLU A 53 14.35 37.28 11.46
C GLU A 53 14.06 35.92 10.77
N TYR A 54 12.78 35.62 10.50
CA TYR A 54 12.39 34.43 9.76
C TYR A 54 12.98 34.40 8.35
N SER A 55 13.09 33.20 7.79
CA SER A 55 13.54 33.01 6.41
C SER A 55 12.51 33.57 5.41
N ARG A 56 12.83 34.71 4.78
CA ARG A 56 12.01 35.28 3.71
C ARG A 56 11.70 34.32 2.57
N PRO A 57 12.65 33.55 2.00
CA PRO A 57 12.32 32.63 0.92
C PRO A 57 11.39 31.49 1.36
N LEU A 58 11.46 31.04 2.62
CA LEU A 58 10.47 30.10 3.15
C LEU A 58 9.07 30.73 3.20
N TYR A 59 8.97 31.98 3.63
CA TYR A 59 7.68 32.67 3.67
C TYR A 59 7.12 32.97 2.28
N ASP A 60 7.94 33.50 1.38
CA ASP A 60 7.49 33.96 0.06
C ASP A 60 7.00 32.80 -0.84
N HIS A 61 7.66 31.64 -0.77
CA HIS A 61 7.34 30.48 -1.63
C HIS A 61 6.50 29.40 -0.94
N TYR A 62 6.62 29.27 0.38
CA TYR A 62 5.95 28.19 1.14
C TYR A 62 4.99 28.74 2.21
N GLY A 63 5.01 30.04 2.53
CA GLY A 63 4.13 30.62 3.54
C GLY A 63 4.43 30.19 4.98
N LEU A 64 5.65 29.72 5.24
CA LEU A 64 6.07 29.14 6.52
C LEU A 64 6.98 30.08 7.30
N PHE A 65 6.77 30.19 8.61
CA PHE A 65 7.64 30.96 9.50
C PHE A 65 8.60 30.07 10.29
N PHE A 66 9.90 30.19 9.99
CA PHE A 66 10.98 29.55 10.73
C PHE A 66 12.24 30.42 10.75
N ILE A 67 13.01 30.34 11.84
CA ILE A 67 14.31 31.02 11.95
C ILE A 67 15.42 30.09 11.46
N GLU A 68 16.26 30.57 10.54
CA GLU A 68 17.47 29.85 10.13
C GLU A 68 18.54 29.92 11.21
N SER A 69 19.25 28.80 11.43
CA SER A 69 20.36 28.72 12.38
C SER A 69 21.63 29.49 11.92
N GLY A 70 21.59 30.15 10.76
CA GLY A 70 22.69 30.93 10.21
C GLY A 70 22.55 32.40 10.56
N GLY A 71 23.48 32.96 11.34
CA GLY A 71 23.47 34.38 11.69
C GLY A 71 24.21 34.71 12.98
N LYS A 72 23.84 35.85 13.59
CA LYS A 72 24.29 36.19 14.94
C LYS A 72 23.71 35.16 15.94
N PRO A 73 24.42 34.80 17.02
CA PRO A 73 23.86 34.00 18.09
C PRO A 73 22.56 34.61 18.62
N TYR A 74 21.54 33.79 18.85
CA TYR A 74 20.20 34.25 19.26
C TYR A 74 20.27 35.09 20.54
N GLU A 75 21.10 34.66 21.50
CA GLU A 75 21.36 35.37 22.75
C GLU A 75 21.84 36.80 22.52
N ARG A 76 22.68 36.99 21.49
CA ARG A 76 23.21 38.30 21.14
C ARG A 76 22.12 39.20 20.56
N VAL A 77 21.34 38.69 19.61
CA VAL A 77 20.23 39.46 19.01
C VAL A 77 19.22 39.88 20.07
N ILE A 78 18.79 38.94 20.92
CA ILE A 78 17.88 39.21 22.03
C ILE A 78 18.49 40.24 22.99
N SER A 79 19.77 40.13 23.32
CA SER A 79 20.45 41.08 24.21
C SER A 79 20.55 42.49 23.61
N GLU A 80 20.78 42.62 22.30
CA GLU A 80 20.83 43.90 21.58
C GLU A 80 19.45 44.61 21.68
N TYR A 81 18.34 43.92 21.37
CA TYR A 81 16.99 44.49 21.47
C TYR A 81 16.56 44.82 22.91
N ILE A 82 16.93 43.99 23.89
CA ILE A 82 16.64 44.25 25.30
C ILE A 82 17.45 45.45 25.80
N ALA A 83 18.73 45.56 25.43
CA ALA A 83 19.60 46.65 25.85
C ALA A 83 19.11 48.01 25.32
N ASP A 84 18.67 48.07 24.06
CA ASP A 84 18.07 49.27 23.47
C ASP A 84 16.78 49.70 24.20
N SER A 85 16.09 48.75 24.84
CA SER A 85 14.88 49.00 25.65
C SER A 85 15.17 49.56 27.06
N PHE A 86 16.44 49.66 27.48
CA PHE A 86 16.87 50.28 28.75
C PHE A 86 17.35 51.73 28.59
N GLY A 87 16.94 52.43 27.53
CA GLY A 87 17.34 53.81 27.25
C GLY A 87 17.20 54.75 28.45
N LYS A 88 18.31 55.41 28.83
CA LYS A 88 18.35 56.38 29.93
C LYS A 88 17.96 57.77 29.41
N ILE A 89 16.96 58.41 30.01
CA ILE A 89 16.69 59.84 29.78
C ILE A 89 17.64 60.67 30.66
N PRO A 90 18.54 61.49 30.08
CA PRO A 90 19.48 62.31 30.84
C PRO A 90 18.75 63.21 31.85
N GLY A 91 19.19 63.19 33.11
CA GLY A 91 18.63 64.05 34.17
C GLY A 91 17.39 63.52 34.89
N SER A 92 16.89 62.32 34.56
CA SER A 92 15.77 61.68 35.26
C SER A 92 16.21 60.48 36.10
N MET A 93 15.56 60.25 37.24
CA MET A 93 15.77 59.03 38.02
C MET A 93 14.93 57.91 37.41
N ASP A 94 15.58 56.97 36.73
CA ASP A 94 14.91 55.77 36.22
C ASP A 94 14.60 54.82 37.39
N PHE A 95 13.30 54.74 37.73
CA PHE A 95 12.77 53.89 38.78
C PHE A 95 12.71 52.41 38.38
N LEU A 96 12.60 52.10 37.08
CA LEU A 96 12.54 50.72 36.59
C LEU A 96 13.87 50.24 35.99
N GLY A 97 14.87 51.13 35.94
CA GLY A 97 16.18 50.85 35.38
C GLY A 97 16.87 49.66 36.03
N GLY A 98 17.32 48.74 35.19
CA GLY A 98 18.09 47.56 35.55
C GLY A 98 19.14 47.27 34.48
N GLU A 99 19.95 46.26 34.72
CA GLU A 99 20.97 45.80 33.79
C GLU A 99 20.71 44.33 33.43
N LEU A 100 20.74 44.04 32.13
CA LEU A 100 20.74 42.67 31.63
C LEU A 100 22.13 42.07 31.88
N THR A 101 22.20 41.00 32.68
CA THR A 101 23.46 40.35 33.05
C THR A 101 23.75 39.08 32.26
N GLY A 102 22.73 38.48 31.65
CA GLY A 102 22.91 37.36 30.74
C GLY A 102 21.61 36.90 30.08
N VAL A 103 21.75 36.30 28.90
CA VAL A 103 20.67 35.64 28.14
C VAL A 103 21.15 34.25 27.76
N SER A 104 20.26 33.26 27.85
CA SER A 104 20.53 31.87 27.48
C SER A 104 19.36 31.29 26.72
N VAL A 105 19.61 30.66 25.57
CA VAL A 105 18.62 29.88 24.82
C VAL A 105 18.93 28.39 24.98
N THR A 106 18.02 27.62 25.57
CA THR A 106 18.27 26.20 25.89
C THR A 106 17.46 25.25 25.01
N ASP A 107 16.13 25.37 25.05
CA ASP A 107 15.24 24.36 24.48
C ASP A 107 14.68 24.88 23.16
N LYS A 108 15.38 24.59 22.06
CA LYS A 108 14.93 24.90 20.70
C LYS A 108 14.18 23.70 20.14
N THR A 109 13.03 23.95 19.54
CA THR A 109 12.28 22.95 18.77
C THR A 109 12.47 23.24 17.28
N PHE A 110 12.98 22.27 16.55
CA PHE A 110 13.23 22.35 15.11
C PHE A 110 12.01 21.89 14.29
N ALA A 111 11.97 22.28 13.01
CA ALA A 111 10.83 21.98 12.13
C ALA A 111 10.44 20.49 12.03
N GLY A 112 11.41 19.58 12.14
CA GLY A 112 11.16 18.13 12.09
C GLY A 112 10.98 17.45 13.44
N ASP A 113 11.16 18.16 14.55
CA ASP A 113 11.02 17.57 15.89
C ASP A 113 9.55 17.24 16.19
N ASP A 114 9.33 16.36 17.17
CA ASP A 114 8.00 15.91 17.58
C ASP A 114 7.11 15.44 16.41
N LYS A 115 7.70 14.71 15.46
CA LYS A 115 7.04 14.23 14.23
C LYS A 115 6.61 15.36 13.30
N ALA A 116 7.46 16.37 13.17
CA ALA A 116 7.23 17.60 12.41
C ALA A 116 5.97 18.37 12.84
N LYS A 117 5.66 18.37 14.14
CA LYS A 117 4.48 19.06 14.67
C LYS A 117 4.51 20.57 14.37
N GLY A 118 5.63 21.25 14.59
CA GLY A 118 5.74 22.68 14.30
C GLY A 118 5.48 23.03 12.84
N LEU A 119 5.92 22.16 11.91
CA LEU A 119 5.59 22.30 10.48
C LEU A 119 4.09 22.12 10.21
N MET A 120 3.46 21.15 10.86
CA MET A 120 2.01 20.94 10.73
C MET A 120 1.21 22.14 11.24
N ASP A 121 1.60 22.70 12.38
CA ASP A 121 0.93 23.85 12.99
C ASP A 121 1.03 25.09 12.06
N GLU A 122 2.20 25.37 11.49
CA GLU A 122 2.42 26.44 10.50
C GLU A 122 1.58 26.25 9.23
N ILE A 123 1.59 25.04 8.66
CA ILE A 123 0.79 24.71 7.47
C ILE A 123 -0.70 24.92 7.76
N THR A 124 -1.17 24.47 8.93
CA THR A 124 -2.57 24.64 9.35
C THR A 124 -2.92 26.12 9.46
N ALA A 125 -2.10 26.92 10.16
CA ALA A 125 -2.31 28.35 10.31
C ALA A 125 -2.24 29.11 8.96
N TYR A 126 -1.38 28.69 8.02
CA TYR A 126 -1.37 29.22 6.66
C TYR A 126 -2.67 28.91 5.91
N MET A 127 -3.16 27.68 5.98
CA MET A 127 -4.36 27.23 5.28
C MET A 127 -5.64 27.84 5.85
N GLU A 128 -5.72 28.01 7.18
CA GLU A 128 -6.83 28.69 7.85
C GLU A 128 -6.97 30.15 7.41
N ARG A 129 -5.85 30.85 7.18
CA ARG A 129 -5.86 32.25 6.69
C ARG A 129 -6.36 32.39 5.25
N GLN A 130 -6.25 31.33 4.45
CA GLN A 130 -6.50 31.40 3.01
C GLN A 130 -7.78 30.72 2.53
N MET A 131 -8.36 29.79 3.29
CA MET A 131 -9.48 28.96 2.83
C MET A 131 -10.80 29.22 3.55
N VAL A 132 -11.89 29.19 2.78
CA VAL A 132 -13.28 29.15 3.28
C VAL A 132 -13.71 27.69 3.41
N GLY A 133 -14.14 27.26 4.61
CA GLY A 133 -14.34 25.85 5.00
C GLY A 133 -15.27 24.98 4.13
N ASP A 134 -16.07 25.58 3.24
CA ASP A 134 -17.05 24.88 2.39
C ASP A 134 -16.44 23.94 1.34
N GLY A 135 -15.22 24.24 0.86
CA GLY A 135 -14.52 23.41 -0.14
C GLY A 135 -14.03 22.07 0.43
N LEU A 136 -13.48 22.11 1.65
CA LEU A 136 -12.93 20.95 2.37
C LEU A 136 -14.02 19.94 2.73
N GLY A 137 -15.20 20.43 3.16
CA GLY A 137 -16.33 19.57 3.51
C GLY A 137 -16.93 18.79 2.33
N LYS A 138 -16.88 19.34 1.11
CA LYS A 138 -17.33 18.63 -0.10
C LYS A 138 -16.38 17.50 -0.50
N LEU A 139 -15.07 17.72 -0.33
CA LEU A 139 -14.03 16.74 -0.67
C LEU A 139 -14.03 15.57 0.33
N MET A 140 -14.22 15.83 1.63
CA MET A 140 -14.47 14.79 2.64
C MET A 140 -15.65 13.88 2.31
N LYS A 141 -16.80 14.46 1.94
CA LYS A 141 -18.02 13.69 1.58
C LYS A 141 -17.84 12.83 0.32
N LYS A 142 -16.84 13.12 -0.51
CA LYS A 142 -16.50 12.32 -1.69
C LYS A 142 -15.68 11.08 -1.32
N PHE A 143 -14.76 11.19 -0.35
CA PHE A 143 -13.90 10.08 0.06
C PHE A 143 -14.62 8.98 0.86
N THR A 144 -15.69 9.32 1.58
CA THR A 144 -16.50 8.31 2.31
C THR A 144 -17.25 7.32 1.41
N LYS A 145 -17.28 7.52 0.08
CA LYS A 145 -18.02 6.69 -0.87
C LYS A 145 -17.33 5.38 -1.28
N PHE A 146 -16.14 5.09 -0.75
CA PHE A 146 -15.38 3.89 -1.08
C PHE A 146 -15.36 2.81 0.02
N GLY A 147 -16.14 2.99 1.10
CA GLY A 147 -16.01 2.22 2.34
C GLY A 147 -16.20 0.70 2.22
N ASP A 148 -16.93 0.22 1.21
CA ASP A 148 -17.27 -1.21 1.08
C ASP A 148 -16.42 -1.95 0.02
N ALA A 149 -15.65 -1.23 -0.81
CA ALA A 149 -14.91 -1.82 -1.92
C ALA A 149 -13.75 -2.73 -1.49
N ASP A 150 -13.15 -2.48 -0.31
CA ASP A 150 -12.05 -3.29 0.21
C ASP A 150 -12.55 -4.65 0.72
N ALA A 151 -13.75 -4.71 1.33
CA ALA A 151 -14.38 -5.95 1.75
C ALA A 151 -14.80 -6.81 0.55
N ASP A 152 -15.36 -6.16 -0.49
CA ASP A 152 -15.66 -6.83 -1.75
C ASP A 152 -14.38 -7.36 -2.42
N ALA A 153 -13.28 -6.62 -2.38
CA ALA A 153 -11.98 -7.06 -2.89
C ALA A 153 -11.51 -8.34 -2.18
N GLU A 154 -11.52 -8.36 -0.84
CA GLU A 154 -11.13 -9.54 -0.05
C GLU A 154 -12.00 -10.76 -0.38
N GLN A 155 -13.29 -10.57 -0.65
CA GLN A 155 -14.18 -11.65 -1.06
C GLN A 155 -13.84 -12.19 -2.47
N ILE A 156 -13.47 -11.32 -3.40
CA ILE A 156 -13.03 -11.70 -4.75
C ILE A 156 -11.74 -12.52 -4.67
N GLU A 157 -10.74 -12.03 -3.92
CA GLU A 157 -9.46 -12.73 -3.72
C GLU A 157 -9.68 -14.14 -3.18
N LYS A 158 -10.48 -14.26 -2.11
CA LYS A 158 -10.81 -15.55 -1.52
C LYS A 158 -11.48 -16.50 -2.52
N THR A 159 -12.40 -15.98 -3.34
CA THR A 159 -13.08 -16.79 -4.36
C THR A 159 -12.10 -17.29 -5.42
N VAL A 160 -11.12 -16.47 -5.82
CA VAL A 160 -10.08 -16.87 -6.78
C VAL A 160 -9.14 -17.90 -6.16
N ASP A 161 -8.74 -17.73 -4.89
CA ASP A 161 -7.87 -18.69 -4.20
C ASP A 161 -8.55 -20.06 -4.03
N GLU A 162 -9.82 -20.09 -3.61
CA GLU A 162 -10.63 -21.31 -3.60
C GLU A 162 -10.68 -21.93 -5.01
N GLN A 163 -10.87 -21.10 -6.05
CA GLN A 163 -10.88 -21.60 -7.43
C GLN A 163 -9.50 -22.07 -7.94
N LYS A 164 -8.41 -21.57 -7.37
CA LYS A 164 -7.05 -21.98 -7.74
C LYS A 164 -6.71 -23.32 -7.10
N GLU A 165 -7.16 -23.55 -5.88
CA GLU A 165 -7.01 -24.84 -5.20
C GLU A 165 -7.70 -25.97 -5.97
N ASP A 166 -8.93 -25.81 -6.47
CA ASP A 166 -9.53 -26.90 -7.26
C ASP A 166 -8.92 -27.03 -8.66
N LYS A 167 -8.28 -25.99 -9.22
CA LYS A 167 -7.51 -26.13 -10.49
C LYS A 167 -6.33 -27.08 -10.28
N LEU A 168 -5.67 -27.02 -9.13
CA LEU A 168 -4.59 -27.97 -8.80
C LEU A 168 -5.12 -29.40 -8.69
N LEU A 169 -6.33 -29.60 -8.16
CA LEU A 169 -6.99 -30.90 -8.15
C LEU A 169 -7.27 -31.39 -9.58
N ASP A 170 -7.76 -30.50 -10.45
CA ASP A 170 -8.03 -30.77 -11.86
C ASP A 170 -6.77 -31.18 -12.62
N GLU A 171 -5.62 -30.53 -12.40
CA GLU A 171 -4.34 -30.94 -12.99
C GLU A 171 -3.92 -32.36 -12.57
N ARG A 172 -4.18 -32.73 -11.31
CA ARG A 172 -3.95 -34.11 -10.84
C ARG A 172 -4.93 -35.09 -11.47
N ILE A 173 -6.19 -34.71 -11.65
CA ILE A 173 -7.19 -35.52 -12.34
C ILE A 173 -6.77 -35.76 -13.80
N LEU A 174 -6.28 -34.74 -14.52
CA LEU A 174 -5.73 -34.89 -15.87
C LEU A 174 -4.52 -35.85 -15.90
N ARG A 175 -3.65 -35.81 -14.88
CA ARG A 175 -2.55 -36.79 -14.74
C ARG A 175 -3.08 -38.20 -14.51
N LEU A 176 -4.10 -38.36 -13.67
CA LEU A 176 -4.75 -39.66 -13.42
C LEU A 176 -5.43 -40.20 -14.68
N MET A 177 -6.15 -39.39 -15.46
CA MET A 177 -6.74 -39.78 -16.75
C MET A 177 -5.65 -40.36 -17.68
N ARG A 178 -4.49 -39.70 -17.74
CA ARG A 178 -3.34 -40.17 -18.52
C ARG A 178 -2.73 -41.47 -18.00
N LEU A 179 -2.65 -41.67 -16.68
CA LEU A 179 -2.04 -42.87 -16.09
C LEU A 179 -2.97 -44.08 -16.08
N VAL A 180 -4.27 -43.83 -15.89
CA VAL A 180 -5.29 -44.87 -15.67
C VAL A 180 -5.89 -45.33 -17.00
N ASP A 181 -6.41 -44.41 -17.81
CA ASP A 181 -7.05 -44.72 -19.10
C ASP A 181 -6.09 -44.52 -20.29
N GLY A 182 -4.94 -43.88 -20.06
CA GLY A 182 -3.97 -43.59 -21.12
C GLY A 182 -4.32 -42.38 -21.95
N VAL A 183 -5.42 -41.69 -21.65
CA VAL A 183 -6.00 -40.64 -22.49
C VAL A 183 -5.25 -39.33 -22.27
N ARG A 184 -4.92 -38.65 -23.38
CA ARG A 184 -4.52 -37.25 -23.41
C ARG A 184 -5.34 -36.54 -24.46
N VAL A 185 -5.97 -35.44 -24.05
CA VAL A 185 -6.67 -34.54 -24.96
C VAL A 185 -5.73 -33.37 -25.28
N SER A 186 -5.48 -33.12 -26.56
CA SER A 186 -4.74 -31.94 -27.00
C SER A 186 -5.66 -30.72 -27.04
N ALA A 187 -5.06 -29.53 -26.93
CA ALA A 187 -5.80 -28.27 -27.04
C ALA A 187 -6.66 -28.21 -28.32
N ARG A 188 -6.21 -28.78 -29.44
CA ARG A 188 -6.97 -28.81 -30.71
C ARG A 188 -8.05 -29.92 -30.77
N GLY A 189 -8.48 -30.47 -29.64
CA GLY A 189 -9.45 -31.57 -29.59
C GLY A 189 -8.91 -32.93 -30.03
N GLY A 190 -7.59 -33.06 -30.24
CA GLY A 190 -6.98 -34.30 -30.66
C GLY A 190 -6.84 -35.27 -29.49
N ILE A 191 -7.54 -36.40 -29.54
CA ILE A 191 -7.42 -37.46 -28.52
C ILE A 191 -6.29 -38.41 -28.89
N SER A 192 -5.34 -38.57 -27.98
CA SER A 192 -4.26 -39.55 -28.09
C SER A 192 -4.28 -40.49 -26.89
N VAL A 193 -3.93 -41.76 -27.13
CA VAL A 193 -3.88 -42.78 -26.08
C VAL A 193 -2.48 -43.37 -26.00
N GLY A 194 -1.91 -43.33 -24.80
CA GLY A 194 -0.58 -43.84 -24.50
C GLY A 194 -0.47 -45.35 -24.74
N SER A 195 0.77 -45.82 -24.98
CA SER A 195 1.04 -47.25 -25.19
C SER A 195 0.81 -48.10 -23.93
N TYR A 196 0.97 -47.51 -22.74
CA TYR A 196 0.84 -48.18 -21.44
C TYR A 196 0.06 -47.30 -20.46
N PHE A 197 -0.89 -47.90 -19.75
CA PHE A 197 -1.77 -47.28 -18.77
C PHE A 197 -2.39 -48.37 -17.86
N ALA A 198 -2.93 -47.99 -16.72
CA ALA A 198 -3.35 -48.92 -15.68
C ALA A 198 -4.42 -49.92 -16.15
N LYS A 199 -5.43 -49.46 -16.90
CA LYS A 199 -6.55 -50.28 -17.41
C LYS A 199 -6.28 -50.95 -18.77
N LYS A 200 -5.02 -51.25 -19.11
CA LYS A 200 -4.66 -51.74 -20.45
C LYS A 200 -5.28 -53.10 -20.83
N PHE A 201 -5.67 -53.92 -19.88
CA PHE A 201 -6.03 -55.32 -20.12
C PHE A 201 -7.54 -55.56 -20.07
N ALA A 202 -8.06 -56.33 -21.03
CA ALA A 202 -9.46 -56.75 -21.02
C ALA A 202 -9.68 -58.00 -20.17
N THR A 203 -10.77 -58.03 -19.41
CA THR A 203 -11.22 -59.18 -18.61
C THR A 203 -12.20 -60.09 -19.38
N VAL A 204 -12.94 -59.52 -20.33
CA VAL A 204 -13.94 -60.21 -21.16
C VAL A 204 -13.58 -60.19 -22.66
N LYS A 205 -14.16 -61.12 -23.42
CA LYS A 205 -13.85 -61.32 -24.85
C LYS A 205 -14.38 -60.17 -25.72
N ASP A 206 -15.63 -59.81 -25.46
CA ASP A 206 -16.35 -58.74 -26.15
C ASP A 206 -16.58 -57.64 -25.12
N PHE A 207 -15.92 -56.50 -25.33
CA PHE A 207 -15.92 -55.37 -24.40
C PHE A 207 -16.30 -54.08 -25.11
N ASN A 208 -16.92 -53.17 -24.37
CA ASN A 208 -17.37 -51.84 -24.78
C ASN A 208 -16.85 -50.77 -23.79
N GLY A 209 -17.19 -49.51 -24.03
CA GLY A 209 -16.70 -48.39 -23.20
C GLY A 209 -17.18 -48.43 -21.75
N ALA A 210 -18.39 -48.92 -21.49
CA ALA A 210 -18.92 -49.07 -20.13
C ALA A 210 -18.11 -50.09 -19.31
N ASP A 211 -17.54 -51.12 -19.95
CA ASP A 211 -16.66 -52.10 -19.29
C ASP A 211 -15.33 -51.49 -18.82
N PHE A 212 -15.00 -50.26 -19.26
CA PHE A 212 -13.81 -49.52 -18.87
C PHE A 212 -14.12 -48.19 -18.14
N GLY A 213 -15.40 -47.90 -17.88
CA GLY A 213 -15.84 -46.63 -17.31
C GLY A 213 -15.63 -45.42 -18.24
N VAL A 214 -15.60 -45.63 -19.55
CA VAL A 214 -15.43 -44.58 -20.58
C VAL A 214 -16.69 -44.51 -21.44
N LEU A 215 -17.55 -43.54 -21.15
CA LEU A 215 -18.85 -43.38 -21.83
C LEU A 215 -18.76 -42.54 -23.12
N ASP A 216 -17.77 -41.65 -23.22
CA ASP A 216 -17.58 -40.83 -24.43
C ASP A 216 -17.16 -41.70 -25.63
N GLY A 217 -17.92 -41.61 -26.71
CA GLY A 217 -17.74 -42.44 -27.90
C GLY A 217 -16.47 -42.13 -28.68
N THR A 218 -15.95 -40.90 -28.60
CA THR A 218 -14.73 -40.48 -29.31
C THR A 218 -13.50 -40.97 -28.56
N VAL A 219 -13.47 -40.78 -27.24
CA VAL A 219 -12.40 -41.31 -26.38
C VAL A 219 -12.35 -42.83 -26.44
N TRP A 220 -13.51 -43.50 -26.37
CA TRP A 220 -13.55 -44.96 -26.47
C TRP A 220 -13.00 -45.47 -27.81
N ARG A 221 -13.33 -44.81 -28.93
CA ARG A 221 -12.83 -45.19 -30.26
C ARG A 221 -11.30 -45.10 -30.34
N ALA A 222 -10.69 -44.13 -29.65
CA ALA A 222 -9.25 -43.97 -29.57
C ALA A 222 -8.58 -44.96 -28.59
N MET A 223 -9.26 -45.31 -27.50
CA MET A 223 -8.75 -46.22 -26.46
C MET A 223 -8.83 -47.69 -26.86
N LYS A 224 -9.94 -48.11 -27.49
CA LYS A 224 -10.24 -49.51 -27.84
C LYS A 224 -9.09 -50.25 -28.56
N PRO A 225 -8.39 -49.67 -29.56
CA PRO A 225 -7.27 -50.35 -30.24
C PRO A 225 -6.04 -50.59 -29.35
N ARG A 226 -5.91 -49.87 -28.23
CA ARG A 226 -4.77 -49.97 -27.30
C ARG A 226 -4.96 -51.00 -26.19
N ILE A 227 -6.18 -51.53 -26.05
CA ILE A 227 -6.54 -52.55 -25.07
C ILE A 227 -6.03 -53.93 -25.48
N SER A 228 -5.35 -54.60 -24.56
CA SER A 228 -4.79 -55.93 -24.76
C SER A 228 -5.78 -57.04 -24.38
N LYS A 229 -5.97 -58.00 -25.29
CA LYS A 229 -6.78 -59.21 -25.08
C LYS A 229 -5.98 -60.41 -24.54
N ALA A 230 -4.70 -60.23 -24.22
CA ALA A 230 -3.81 -61.32 -23.80
C ALA A 230 -4.33 -62.08 -22.55
N THR A 231 -4.99 -61.34 -21.66
CA THR A 231 -5.53 -61.79 -20.37
C THR A 231 -6.88 -62.49 -20.48
N VAL A 232 -7.55 -62.44 -21.64
CA VAL A 232 -8.82 -63.15 -21.86
C VAL A 232 -8.59 -64.65 -22.06
N THR A 233 -7.55 -65.00 -22.85
CA THR A 233 -7.30 -66.39 -23.25
C THR A 233 -6.11 -67.02 -22.55
N TRP A 234 -5.16 -66.23 -22.05
CA TRP A 234 -3.90 -66.72 -21.43
C TRP A 234 -3.10 -67.67 -22.33
N ASN A 235 -3.21 -67.49 -23.66
CA ASN A 235 -2.52 -68.35 -24.62
C ASN A 235 -1.06 -67.94 -24.84
N ASP A 236 -0.80 -66.63 -24.78
CA ASP A 236 0.51 -65.99 -24.89
C ASP A 236 0.89 -65.32 -23.56
N MET A 237 1.90 -65.90 -22.90
CA MET A 237 2.49 -65.41 -21.64
C MET A 237 4.01 -65.24 -21.80
N GLY A 238 4.46 -64.90 -23.01
CA GLY A 238 5.86 -64.75 -23.37
C GLY A 238 6.51 -63.46 -22.85
N SER A 239 7.74 -63.21 -23.29
CA SER A 239 8.53 -62.03 -22.92
C SER A 239 7.82 -60.70 -23.22
N SER A 240 7.20 -60.57 -24.40
CA SER A 240 6.46 -59.37 -24.80
C SER A 240 5.29 -59.02 -23.85
N PHE A 241 4.57 -60.05 -23.39
CA PHE A 241 3.51 -59.87 -22.40
C PHE A 241 4.08 -59.41 -21.05
N LEU A 242 5.17 -60.03 -20.58
CA LEU A 242 5.82 -59.64 -19.33
C LEU A 242 6.36 -58.21 -19.37
N THR A 243 6.94 -57.77 -20.50
CA THR A 243 7.37 -56.37 -20.67
C THR A 243 6.19 -55.41 -20.60
N THR A 244 5.07 -55.76 -21.24
CA THR A 244 3.83 -54.96 -21.16
C THR A 244 3.28 -54.91 -19.75
N LEU A 245 3.27 -56.06 -19.05
CA LEU A 245 2.82 -56.19 -17.68
C LEU A 245 3.64 -55.32 -16.74
N ASP A 246 4.97 -55.32 -16.88
CA ASP A 246 5.87 -54.50 -16.07
C ASP A 246 5.63 -53.00 -16.27
N LYS A 247 5.42 -52.57 -17.52
CA LYS A 247 5.09 -51.18 -17.82
C LYS A 247 3.72 -50.77 -17.28
N VAL A 248 2.73 -51.66 -17.30
CA VAL A 248 1.42 -51.41 -16.70
C VAL A 248 1.53 -51.34 -15.17
N ILE A 249 2.30 -52.23 -14.53
CA ILE A 249 2.58 -52.17 -13.07
C ILE A 249 3.23 -50.83 -12.70
N GLU A 250 4.19 -50.36 -13.47
CA GLU A 250 4.84 -49.05 -13.28
C GLU A 250 3.80 -47.91 -13.31
N LYS A 251 2.93 -47.88 -14.33
CA LYS A 251 1.86 -46.87 -14.45
C LYS A 251 0.79 -46.97 -13.38
N THR A 252 0.43 -48.17 -12.94
CA THR A 252 -0.50 -48.35 -11.82
C THR A 252 0.10 -47.83 -10.51
N LYS A 253 1.40 -48.03 -10.26
CA LYS A 253 2.09 -47.45 -9.09
C LYS A 253 2.13 -45.93 -9.14
N GLU A 254 2.47 -45.36 -10.29
CA GLU A 254 2.42 -43.90 -10.50
C GLU A 254 1.01 -43.36 -10.24
N ALA A 255 -0.03 -44.03 -10.74
CA ALA A 255 -1.42 -43.63 -10.54
C ALA A 255 -1.86 -43.70 -9.07
N ILE A 256 -1.46 -44.74 -8.32
CA ILE A 256 -1.74 -44.86 -6.89
C ILE A 256 -1.09 -43.70 -6.12
N GLU A 257 0.17 -43.39 -6.43
CA GLU A 257 0.87 -42.29 -5.77
C GLU A 257 0.24 -40.94 -6.06
N GLU A 258 -0.13 -40.68 -7.32
CA GLU A 258 -0.86 -39.46 -7.69
C GLU A 258 -2.24 -39.41 -7.03
N GLY A 259 -2.93 -40.54 -6.89
CA GLY A 259 -4.20 -40.67 -6.18
C GLY A 259 -4.09 -40.38 -4.67
N ARG A 260 -3.00 -40.79 -4.01
CA ARG A 260 -2.74 -40.42 -2.61
C ARG A 260 -2.56 -38.92 -2.45
N LYS A 261 -1.85 -38.28 -3.38
CA LYS A 261 -1.68 -36.82 -3.39
C LYS A 261 -3.02 -36.12 -3.61
N LEU A 262 -3.82 -36.58 -4.57
CA LEU A 262 -5.17 -36.07 -4.79
C LEU A 262 -6.03 -36.18 -3.52
N ARG A 263 -6.02 -37.34 -2.83
CA ARG A 263 -6.76 -37.51 -1.57
C ARG A 263 -6.24 -36.60 -0.44
N ALA A 264 -4.93 -36.39 -0.36
CA ALA A 264 -4.33 -35.49 0.63
C ALA A 264 -4.67 -34.02 0.38
N ASP A 265 -4.71 -33.60 -0.88
CA ASP A 265 -5.11 -32.24 -1.26
C ASP A 265 -6.62 -32.04 -1.08
N TYR A 266 -7.44 -33.03 -1.47
CA TYR A 266 -8.89 -33.03 -1.26
C TYR A 266 -9.28 -32.99 0.23
N ALA A 267 -8.44 -33.48 1.13
CA ALA A 267 -8.73 -33.45 2.57
C ALA A 267 -8.52 -32.06 3.20
N LYS A 268 -7.93 -31.10 2.48
CA LYS A 268 -7.62 -29.76 2.99
C LYS A 268 -8.77 -28.76 2.83
N GLY A 269 -9.76 -29.05 1.99
CA GLY A 269 -10.86 -28.14 1.69
C GLY A 269 -12.19 -28.84 1.39
N ALA A 270 -13.20 -28.04 1.07
CA ALA A 270 -14.49 -28.52 0.60
C ALA A 270 -14.51 -28.45 -0.93
N HIS A 271 -14.32 -29.60 -1.59
CA HIS A 271 -14.20 -29.66 -3.05
C HIS A 271 -15.42 -30.33 -3.70
N SER A 272 -15.43 -30.37 -5.03
CA SER A 272 -16.55 -30.91 -5.81
C SER A 272 -16.81 -32.41 -5.60
N ASP A 273 -18.08 -32.80 -5.77
CA ASP A 273 -18.53 -34.21 -5.73
C ASP A 273 -17.82 -35.10 -6.77
N MET A 274 -17.34 -34.51 -7.87
CA MET A 274 -16.63 -35.24 -8.93
C MET A 274 -15.26 -35.73 -8.49
N ALA A 275 -14.47 -34.90 -7.82
CA ALA A 275 -13.19 -35.31 -7.24
C ALA A 275 -13.41 -36.39 -6.15
N GLY A 276 -14.48 -36.26 -5.36
CA GLY A 276 -14.91 -37.28 -4.40
C GLY A 276 -15.14 -38.66 -5.05
N ARG A 277 -15.91 -38.72 -6.14
CA ARG A 277 -16.17 -39.98 -6.88
C ARG A 277 -14.90 -40.63 -7.43
N ILE A 278 -13.97 -39.81 -7.95
CA ILE A 278 -12.66 -40.30 -8.40
C ILE A 278 -11.89 -40.90 -7.22
N ILE A 279 -11.87 -40.21 -6.07
CA ILE A 279 -11.19 -40.64 -4.85
C ILE A 279 -11.74 -41.94 -4.28
N ASP A 280 -13.05 -42.16 -4.37
CA ASP A 280 -13.70 -43.41 -3.96
C ASP A 280 -13.25 -44.58 -4.86
N GLY A 281 -13.16 -44.32 -6.18
CA GLY A 281 -12.69 -45.28 -7.17
C GLY A 281 -11.20 -45.63 -7.08
N LEU A 282 -10.34 -44.80 -6.46
CA LEU A 282 -8.89 -45.00 -6.40
C LEU A 282 -8.48 -46.33 -5.74
N SER A 283 -9.28 -46.83 -4.79
CA SER A 283 -9.02 -48.11 -4.09
C SER A 283 -8.95 -49.31 -5.05
N SER A 284 -9.62 -49.24 -6.20
CA SER A 284 -9.55 -50.26 -7.26
C SER A 284 -8.13 -50.42 -7.82
N LEU A 285 -7.31 -49.36 -7.82
CA LEU A 285 -5.93 -49.40 -8.33
C LEU A 285 -5.01 -50.26 -7.46
N ASP A 286 -5.18 -50.23 -6.14
CA ASP A 286 -4.43 -51.09 -5.21
C ASP A 286 -4.78 -52.58 -5.42
N GLY A 287 -6.06 -52.88 -5.63
CA GLY A 287 -6.54 -54.21 -6.00
C GLY A 287 -5.95 -54.68 -7.32
N ASN A 288 -5.98 -53.83 -8.35
CA ASN A 288 -5.38 -54.10 -9.65
C ASN A 288 -3.87 -54.33 -9.56
N LEU A 289 -3.15 -53.51 -8.78
CA LEU A 289 -1.71 -53.67 -8.59
C LEU A 289 -1.38 -55.02 -7.94
N ARG A 290 -2.20 -55.49 -6.99
CA ARG A 290 -2.07 -56.83 -6.41
C ARG A 290 -2.26 -57.91 -7.47
N VAL A 291 -3.33 -57.84 -8.27
CA VAL A 291 -3.60 -58.78 -9.37
C VAL A 291 -2.43 -58.84 -10.37
N LEU A 292 -1.91 -57.69 -10.77
CA LEU A 292 -0.80 -57.61 -11.74
C LEU A 292 0.50 -58.22 -11.18
N ASN A 293 0.83 -57.95 -9.92
CA ASN A 293 2.02 -58.51 -9.28
C ASN A 293 1.91 -60.02 -9.07
N GLU A 294 0.76 -60.52 -8.63
CA GLU A 294 0.52 -61.96 -8.49
C GLU A 294 0.53 -62.66 -9.85
N THR A 295 0.04 -62.00 -10.90
CA THR A 295 0.15 -62.49 -12.29
C THR A 295 1.60 -62.70 -12.69
N LYS A 296 2.46 -61.72 -12.42
CA LYS A 296 3.90 -61.82 -12.68
C LYS A 296 4.52 -63.00 -11.93
N LYS A 297 4.19 -63.18 -10.65
CA LYS A 297 4.67 -64.32 -9.84
C LYS A 297 4.21 -65.67 -10.40
N ILE A 298 2.93 -65.81 -10.75
CA ILE A 298 2.37 -67.05 -11.31
C ILE A 298 3.05 -67.41 -12.64
N ILE A 299 3.32 -66.42 -13.49
CA ILE A 299 3.98 -66.65 -14.79
C ILE A 299 5.44 -67.06 -14.60
N HIS A 300 6.19 -66.41 -13.70
CA HIS A 300 7.59 -66.76 -13.41
C HIS A 300 7.76 -68.06 -12.62
N ASN A 301 6.71 -68.55 -11.96
CA ASN A 301 6.80 -69.80 -11.21
C ASN A 301 7.04 -71.00 -12.15
N SER A 302 8.25 -71.57 -12.08
CA SER A 302 8.68 -72.69 -12.92
C SER A 302 7.99 -74.02 -12.56
N ALA A 303 7.47 -74.15 -11.33
CA ALA A 303 6.78 -75.36 -10.86
C ALA A 303 5.38 -75.53 -11.47
N TYR A 304 4.78 -74.47 -12.02
CA TYR A 304 3.44 -74.53 -12.59
C TYR A 304 3.46 -74.84 -14.10
N LYS A 305 2.82 -75.95 -14.50
CA LYS A 305 2.55 -76.23 -15.92
C LYS A 305 1.54 -75.22 -16.49
N LYS A 306 1.60 -74.97 -17.81
CA LYS A 306 0.75 -73.98 -18.54
C LYS A 306 -0.74 -74.08 -18.20
N LYS A 307 -1.30 -75.30 -18.10
CA LYS A 307 -2.71 -75.54 -17.76
C LYS A 307 -3.06 -75.07 -16.33
N LYS A 308 -2.16 -75.26 -15.36
CA LYS A 308 -2.36 -74.81 -13.96
C LYS A 308 -2.25 -73.28 -13.85
N LYS A 309 -1.25 -72.67 -14.52
CA LYS A 309 -1.12 -71.21 -14.61
C LYS A 309 -2.40 -70.56 -15.13
N LYS A 310 -2.93 -71.06 -16.25
CA LYS A 310 -4.17 -70.56 -16.86
C LYS A 310 -5.38 -70.65 -15.92
N LYS A 311 -5.51 -71.72 -15.13
CA LYS A 311 -6.61 -71.85 -14.14
C LYS A 311 -6.48 -70.82 -13.02
N LEU A 312 -5.28 -70.67 -12.44
CA LEU A 312 -5.02 -69.71 -11.37
C LEU A 312 -5.21 -68.26 -11.83
N LEU A 313 -4.72 -67.93 -13.02
CA LEU A 313 -4.82 -66.58 -13.59
C LEU A 313 -6.27 -66.21 -13.91
N LYS A 314 -7.08 -67.15 -14.41
CA LYS A 314 -8.52 -66.92 -14.63
C LYS A 314 -9.28 -66.63 -13.34
N GLU A 315 -8.90 -67.24 -12.22
CA GLU A 315 -9.53 -66.97 -10.93
C GLU A 315 -9.08 -65.62 -10.38
N LEU A 316 -7.77 -65.35 -10.40
CA LEU A 316 -7.18 -64.10 -9.91
C LEU A 316 -7.72 -62.85 -10.63
N TRP A 317 -7.94 -62.93 -11.94
CA TRP A 317 -8.35 -61.79 -12.76
C TRP A 317 -9.84 -61.46 -12.67
N LYS A 318 -10.64 -62.23 -11.92
CA LYS A 318 -12.00 -61.81 -11.55
C LYS A 318 -12.01 -60.56 -10.68
N ASP A 319 -10.91 -60.35 -9.94
CA ASP A 319 -10.74 -59.20 -9.05
C ASP A 319 -10.10 -57.99 -9.75
N TYR A 320 -9.83 -58.08 -11.06
CA TYR A 320 -9.29 -56.96 -11.84
C TYR A 320 -10.42 -56.03 -12.26
N ASP A 321 -10.40 -54.82 -11.74
CA ASP A 321 -11.46 -53.83 -11.88
C ASP A 321 -11.09 -52.74 -12.88
N THR A 322 -11.93 -52.52 -13.87
CA THR A 322 -11.73 -51.48 -14.90
C THR A 322 -12.86 -50.45 -14.92
N VAL A 323 -13.86 -50.58 -14.05
CA VAL A 323 -15.10 -49.80 -14.07
C VAL A 323 -15.17 -48.81 -12.91
N SER A 324 -14.78 -49.21 -11.69
CA SER A 324 -15.06 -48.40 -10.49
C SER A 324 -14.39 -47.03 -10.50
N LEU A 325 -13.20 -46.91 -11.09
CA LEU A 325 -12.55 -45.62 -11.32
C LEU A 325 -12.91 -45.14 -12.72
N SER A 326 -13.80 -44.16 -12.85
CA SER A 326 -14.20 -43.58 -14.14
C SER A 326 -13.93 -42.08 -14.18
N PHE A 327 -13.68 -41.55 -15.37
CA PHE A 327 -13.49 -40.13 -15.60
C PHE A 327 -14.57 -39.63 -16.55
N ASP A 328 -15.04 -38.41 -16.34
CA ASP A 328 -15.92 -37.75 -17.28
C ASP A 328 -15.09 -37.18 -18.43
N TYR A 329 -15.46 -37.56 -19.65
CA TYR A 329 -14.82 -37.10 -20.89
C TYR A 329 -15.80 -36.28 -21.74
N THR A 330 -16.90 -35.81 -21.15
CA THR A 330 -17.86 -34.94 -21.84
C THR A 330 -17.14 -33.69 -22.36
N GLY A 331 -17.24 -33.41 -23.66
CA GLY A 331 -16.51 -32.31 -24.33
C GLY A 331 -15.14 -32.69 -24.91
N ALA A 332 -14.62 -33.91 -24.63
CA ALA A 332 -13.38 -34.38 -25.23
C ALA A 332 -13.55 -34.61 -26.74
N GLY A 333 -12.80 -33.86 -27.56
CA GLY A 333 -12.89 -33.90 -29.02
C GLY A 333 -13.39 -32.60 -29.65
N GLU A 334 -13.85 -31.65 -28.85
CA GLU A 334 -14.12 -30.28 -29.30
C GLU A 334 -12.81 -29.52 -29.55
N ALA A 335 -12.81 -28.63 -30.55
CA ALA A 335 -11.66 -27.78 -30.82
C ALA A 335 -11.53 -26.73 -29.70
N GLY A 336 -10.50 -26.86 -28.87
CA GLY A 336 -10.15 -25.88 -27.85
C GLY A 336 -8.87 -25.11 -28.18
N GLY A 337 -8.26 -24.50 -27.16
CA GLY A 337 -7.00 -23.76 -27.30
C GLY A 337 -7.13 -22.46 -28.08
N GLY A 338 -8.28 -21.78 -27.95
CA GLY A 338 -8.41 -20.39 -28.38
C GLY A 338 -7.39 -19.47 -27.70
N GLU A 339 -7.19 -18.28 -28.27
CA GLU A 339 -6.31 -17.28 -27.66
C GLU A 339 -6.84 -16.85 -26.29
N SER A 340 -5.94 -16.76 -25.32
CA SER A 340 -6.25 -16.31 -23.96
C SER A 340 -6.08 -14.79 -23.86
N PRO A 341 -7.10 -14.05 -23.39
CA PRO A 341 -6.96 -12.66 -22.95
C PRO A 341 -5.84 -12.44 -21.94
N VAL A 342 -5.59 -13.40 -21.04
CA VAL A 342 -4.57 -13.29 -20.00
C VAL A 342 -3.17 -13.23 -20.63
N ASP A 343 -2.91 -14.06 -21.65
CA ASP A 343 -1.63 -14.09 -22.37
C ASP A 343 -1.41 -12.79 -23.17
N SER A 344 -2.50 -12.27 -23.77
CA SER A 344 -2.48 -10.99 -24.48
C SER A 344 -2.16 -9.82 -23.55
N PHE A 345 -2.76 -9.83 -22.35
CA PHE A 345 -2.50 -8.85 -21.30
C PHE A 345 -1.07 -8.94 -20.78
N GLY A 346 -0.57 -10.14 -20.49
CA GLY A 346 0.81 -10.36 -20.08
C GLY A 346 1.84 -9.89 -21.10
N SER A 347 1.57 -10.13 -22.38
CA SER A 347 2.43 -9.66 -23.48
C SER A 347 2.47 -8.13 -23.55
N ALA A 348 1.33 -7.45 -23.34
CA ALA A 348 1.24 -5.99 -23.38
C ALA A 348 1.90 -5.32 -22.17
N LEU A 349 1.88 -5.94 -20.99
CA LEU A 349 2.52 -5.40 -19.79
C LEU A 349 4.05 -5.37 -19.87
N GLY A 350 4.66 -6.17 -20.75
CA GLY A 350 6.12 -6.19 -20.94
C GLY A 350 6.72 -4.82 -21.27
N ASP A 351 5.93 -3.91 -21.87
CA ASP A 351 6.33 -2.54 -22.19
C ASP A 351 6.16 -1.55 -21.01
N GLY A 352 5.69 -2.03 -19.86
CA GLY A 352 5.40 -1.26 -18.65
C GLY A 352 4.05 -0.53 -18.72
N ILE A 353 3.41 -0.35 -17.55
CA ILE A 353 2.07 0.25 -17.47
C ILE A 353 2.06 1.67 -18.06
N LEU A 354 3.09 2.48 -17.78
CA LEU A 354 3.21 3.84 -18.31
C LEU A 354 3.20 3.87 -19.85
N GLY A 355 3.85 2.90 -20.50
CA GLY A 355 3.88 2.78 -21.96
C GLY A 355 2.50 2.52 -22.57
N LEU A 356 1.56 1.93 -21.80
CA LEU A 356 0.20 1.65 -22.26
C LEU A 356 -0.79 2.79 -22.03
N VAL A 357 -0.59 3.59 -20.97
CA VAL A 357 -1.60 4.57 -20.51
C VAL A 357 -1.23 6.03 -20.78
N CYS A 358 0.05 6.35 -20.91
CA CYS A 358 0.50 7.72 -21.17
C CYS A 358 0.45 8.02 -22.67
N GLU A 359 -0.14 9.16 -23.06
CA GLU A 359 -0.20 9.57 -24.47
C GLU A 359 1.18 9.81 -25.08
N ASP A 360 2.09 10.39 -24.30
CA ASP A 360 3.49 10.57 -24.66
C ASP A 360 4.38 10.08 -23.50
N PRO A 361 4.78 8.80 -23.50
CA PRO A 361 5.64 8.25 -22.46
C PRO A 361 7.02 8.91 -22.36
N GLU A 362 7.51 9.53 -23.44
CA GLU A 362 8.81 10.21 -23.48
C GLU A 362 8.76 11.61 -22.85
N ALA A 363 7.56 12.18 -22.72
CA ALA A 363 7.36 13.46 -22.03
C ALA A 363 7.34 13.31 -20.49
N ILE A 364 7.39 12.08 -19.96
CA ILE A 364 7.41 11.82 -18.53
C ILE A 364 8.75 12.28 -17.96
N SER A 365 8.71 13.03 -16.85
CA SER A 365 9.92 13.50 -16.18
C SER A 365 10.74 12.32 -15.63
N ASP A 366 12.02 12.31 -15.97
CA ASP A 366 13.05 11.43 -15.40
C ASP A 366 13.86 12.11 -14.28
N LYS A 367 13.43 13.29 -13.78
CA LYS A 367 14.10 13.95 -12.65
C LYS A 367 14.12 13.02 -11.45
N GLY A 368 15.19 13.13 -10.65
CA GLY A 368 15.39 12.23 -9.53
C GLY A 368 16.23 12.81 -8.41
N VAL A 369 16.11 12.17 -7.25
CA VAL A 369 16.71 12.59 -5.99
C VAL A 369 17.76 11.59 -5.54
N LYS A 370 18.84 12.10 -4.94
CA LYS A 370 19.93 11.26 -4.44
C LYS A 370 19.48 10.37 -3.27
N LYS A 371 18.66 10.92 -2.38
CA LYS A 371 18.13 10.26 -1.20
C LYS A 371 16.64 10.60 -1.11
N ALA A 372 15.80 9.58 -1.27
CA ALA A 372 14.39 9.67 -0.95
C ALA A 372 14.19 9.37 0.55
N ASP A 373 13.10 9.89 1.13
CA ASP A 373 12.77 9.74 2.55
C ASP A 373 13.92 10.18 3.47
N GLY A 374 14.51 11.34 3.13
CA GLY A 374 15.72 11.86 3.74
C GLY A 374 15.54 12.18 5.22
N TYR A 375 14.53 12.99 5.53
CA TYR A 375 14.17 13.38 6.89
C TYR A 375 13.55 12.26 7.72
N ALA A 376 12.71 11.42 7.11
CA ALA A 376 12.14 10.28 7.83
C ALA A 376 13.24 9.34 8.35
N ALA A 377 14.24 9.04 7.52
CA ALA A 377 15.42 8.27 7.93
C ALA A 377 16.29 9.01 8.98
N TYR A 378 16.36 10.35 8.93
CA TYR A 378 17.12 11.14 9.90
C TYR A 378 16.49 11.11 11.29
N TYR A 379 15.16 11.22 11.36
CA TYR A 379 14.40 11.20 12.61
C TYR A 379 14.07 9.78 13.12
N GLY A 380 14.60 8.74 12.46
CA GLY A 380 14.33 7.34 12.84
C GLY A 380 12.87 6.93 12.70
N SER A 381 12.13 7.62 11.84
CA SER A 381 10.75 7.30 11.53
C SER A 381 10.70 6.10 10.61
N GLU A 382 9.95 5.08 10.99
CA GLU A 382 9.64 3.99 10.08
C GLU A 382 8.72 4.54 8.98
N THR A 383 9.30 4.88 7.83
CA THR A 383 8.50 5.03 6.62
C THR A 383 7.81 3.70 6.38
N ALA A 384 6.49 3.71 6.39
CA ALA A 384 5.72 2.56 5.94
C ALA A 384 6.29 2.17 4.57
N LYS A 385 6.90 0.98 4.47
CA LYS A 385 7.29 0.44 3.17
C LYS A 385 5.99 0.29 2.39
N GLY A 386 5.73 1.27 1.52
CA GLY A 386 4.54 1.28 0.69
C GLY A 386 4.49 -0.02 -0.09
N GLU A 387 3.32 -0.65 -0.11
CA GLU A 387 3.12 -1.85 -0.91
C GLU A 387 3.40 -1.55 -2.38
N ASP A 388 4.08 -2.47 -3.05
CA ASP A 388 4.51 -2.28 -4.43
C ASP A 388 3.40 -2.76 -5.38
N TYR A 389 2.43 -1.89 -5.63
CA TYR A 389 1.24 -2.21 -6.43
C TYR A 389 1.57 -2.57 -7.89
N SER A 390 2.73 -2.18 -8.42
CA SER A 390 3.16 -2.52 -9.78
C SER A 390 3.29 -4.03 -9.97
N LYS A 391 3.80 -4.74 -8.96
CA LYS A 391 4.00 -6.20 -9.01
C LYS A 391 2.72 -7.02 -9.05
N ARG A 392 1.59 -6.44 -8.62
CA ARG A 392 0.31 -7.15 -8.58
C ARG A 392 -0.19 -7.52 -9.98
N CYS A 393 0.19 -6.74 -11.00
CA CYS A 393 -0.09 -7.10 -12.41
C CYS A 393 0.75 -8.31 -12.85
N ASP A 394 2.04 -8.33 -12.50
CA ASP A 394 2.95 -9.44 -12.82
C ASP A 394 2.52 -10.71 -12.07
N ASP A 395 2.20 -10.61 -10.78
CA ASP A 395 1.70 -11.73 -9.96
C ASP A 395 0.40 -12.33 -10.54
N PHE A 396 -0.49 -11.49 -11.09
CA PHE A 396 -1.71 -11.97 -11.78
C PHE A 396 -1.40 -12.72 -13.06
N VAL A 397 -0.46 -12.22 -13.89
CA VAL A 397 -0.12 -12.85 -15.17
C VAL A 397 0.71 -14.12 -14.98
N GLU A 398 1.74 -14.07 -14.13
CA GLU A 398 2.70 -15.15 -13.96
C GLU A 398 2.15 -16.26 -13.06
N ASN A 399 1.45 -15.87 -11.99
CA ASN A 399 1.05 -16.79 -10.93
C ASN A 399 -0.46 -16.93 -10.80
N GLU A 400 -1.27 -16.23 -11.60
CA GLU A 400 -2.73 -16.16 -11.42
C GLU A 400 -3.10 -15.76 -9.98
N GLU A 401 -2.27 -14.93 -9.35
CA GLU A 401 -2.51 -14.42 -7.99
C GLU A 401 -3.23 -13.08 -8.07
N VAL A 402 -4.39 -13.00 -7.41
CA VAL A 402 -5.25 -11.82 -7.44
C VAL A 402 -5.13 -11.11 -6.11
N ARG A 403 -4.60 -9.87 -6.14
CA ARG A 403 -4.49 -8.98 -4.97
C ARG A 403 -5.09 -7.63 -5.29
N LEU A 404 -6.35 -7.45 -4.93
CA LEU A 404 -7.21 -6.30 -5.19
C LEU A 404 -7.43 -5.43 -3.94
N GLY A 405 -7.35 -6.03 -2.74
CA GLY A 405 -7.54 -5.37 -1.45
C GLY A 405 -6.33 -4.56 -1.00
N GLY A 406 -6.50 -3.79 0.07
CA GLY A 406 -5.44 -2.99 0.69
C GLY A 406 -5.23 -1.62 0.05
N ALA A 407 -5.70 -1.42 -1.18
CA ALA A 407 -5.61 -0.13 -1.86
C ALA A 407 -6.38 0.99 -1.12
N MET A 408 -7.39 0.63 -0.33
CA MET A 408 -8.35 1.53 0.35
C MET A 408 -8.36 1.44 1.88
N ARG A 409 -7.37 0.81 2.49
CA ARG A 409 -7.26 0.80 3.97
C ARG A 409 -7.20 2.24 4.52
N ASP A 410 -7.89 2.46 5.65
CA ASP A 410 -7.83 3.66 6.49
C ASP A 410 -8.55 4.95 6.01
N VAL A 411 -9.41 4.91 4.98
CA VAL A 411 -10.18 6.09 4.50
C VAL A 411 -11.12 6.70 5.56
N GLY A 412 -11.49 5.94 6.60
CA GLY A 412 -12.51 6.31 7.58
C GLY A 412 -12.11 7.33 8.66
N LYS A 413 -10.83 7.75 8.76
CA LYS A 413 -10.34 8.66 9.83
C LYS A 413 -9.65 9.90 9.28
N TYR A 414 -10.33 10.65 8.41
CA TYR A 414 -9.77 11.87 7.85
C TYR A 414 -10.24 13.13 8.61
N ALA A 415 -9.30 13.81 9.28
CA ALA A 415 -9.56 15.05 10.00
C ALA A 415 -9.39 16.27 9.08
N LEU A 416 -9.99 17.41 9.47
CA LEU A 416 -9.90 18.67 8.70
C LEU A 416 -8.45 19.13 8.51
N GLU A 417 -7.63 19.01 9.56
CA GLU A 417 -6.20 19.33 9.52
C GLU A 417 -5.46 18.52 8.44
N GLU A 418 -5.78 17.24 8.26
CA GLU A 418 -5.12 16.38 7.27
C GLU A 418 -5.41 16.85 5.84
N LEU A 419 -6.65 17.27 5.58
CA LEU A 419 -7.02 17.87 4.29
C LEU A 419 -6.30 19.20 4.05
N MET A 420 -6.09 19.99 5.10
CA MET A 420 -5.35 21.25 5.00
C MET A 420 -3.91 20.97 4.56
N LEU A 421 -3.27 19.96 5.14
CA LEU A 421 -1.94 19.51 4.70
C LEU A 421 -1.94 19.08 3.23
N ASP A 422 -2.85 18.21 2.80
CA ASP A 422 -2.89 17.76 1.40
C ASP A 422 -3.14 18.91 0.43
N ASN A 423 -4.07 19.82 0.76
CA ASN A 423 -4.34 20.97 -0.08
C ASN A 423 -3.15 21.93 -0.14
N TYR A 424 -2.46 22.13 0.98
CA TYR A 424 -1.21 22.88 1.00
C TYR A 424 -0.19 22.25 0.06
N ILE A 425 0.02 20.93 0.13
CA ILE A 425 0.94 20.20 -0.75
C ILE A 425 0.56 20.40 -2.22
N THR A 426 -0.72 20.23 -2.57
CA THR A 426 -1.17 20.42 -3.97
C THR A 426 -1.12 21.85 -4.47
N LYS A 427 -1.00 22.82 -3.56
CA LYS A 427 -0.89 24.24 -3.89
C LYS A 427 0.57 24.67 -4.08
N VAL A 428 1.49 24.09 -3.32
CA VAL A 428 2.88 24.55 -3.19
C VAL A 428 3.85 23.73 -4.04
N PHE A 429 3.55 22.47 -4.30
CA PHE A 429 4.39 21.60 -5.13
C PHE A 429 3.67 21.23 -6.42
N PRO A 430 4.40 20.89 -7.49
CA PRO A 430 3.81 20.37 -8.70
C PRO A 430 3.48 18.88 -8.55
N GLY A 431 2.60 18.42 -9.42
CA GLY A 431 2.32 17.01 -9.68
C GLY A 431 2.06 16.80 -11.17
N TYR A 432 1.87 15.56 -11.60
CA TYR A 432 1.72 15.23 -13.03
C TYR A 432 0.63 16.06 -13.74
N ALA A 433 -0.48 16.34 -13.05
CA ALA A 433 -1.61 17.10 -13.59
C ALA A 433 -1.63 18.57 -13.15
N SER A 434 -0.52 19.10 -12.63
CA SER A 434 -0.41 20.51 -12.23
C SER A 434 0.02 21.39 -13.41
N ALA A 435 -0.24 22.69 -13.32
CA ALA A 435 0.29 23.66 -14.28
C ALA A 435 1.71 24.06 -13.87
N ASP A 436 2.55 24.39 -14.85
CA ASP A 436 3.87 24.95 -14.59
C ASP A 436 3.77 26.23 -13.76
N ASP A 437 4.63 26.36 -12.77
CA ASP A 437 4.84 27.61 -12.04
C ASP A 437 6.25 28.17 -12.28
N SER A 438 6.49 29.38 -11.76
CA SER A 438 7.76 30.08 -11.95
C SER A 438 8.89 29.61 -11.02
N TRP A 439 8.60 28.75 -10.04
CA TRP A 439 9.56 28.30 -9.04
C TRP A 439 10.24 27.03 -9.51
N ASP A 440 11.58 26.97 -9.45
CA ASP A 440 12.29 25.83 -10.03
C ASP A 440 12.24 24.61 -9.10
N HIS A 441 11.33 23.68 -9.38
CA HIS A 441 11.16 22.45 -8.61
C HIS A 441 12.16 21.37 -9.00
N SER A 442 12.66 20.64 -7.99
CA SER A 442 13.62 19.55 -8.15
C SER A 442 12.99 18.28 -8.72
N LEU A 443 11.69 18.12 -8.48
CA LEU A 443 10.84 17.04 -8.98
C LEU A 443 9.59 17.69 -9.58
N ASP A 444 9.15 17.20 -10.74
CA ASP A 444 7.92 17.63 -11.39
C ASP A 444 6.70 16.91 -10.80
N TYR A 445 6.92 15.72 -10.22
CA TYR A 445 5.88 14.88 -9.63
C TYR A 445 5.99 14.86 -8.09
N GLY A 446 5.97 16.07 -7.51
CA GLY A 446 6.08 16.30 -6.06
C GLY A 446 4.93 15.68 -5.26
N TRP A 447 3.69 15.73 -5.78
CA TRP A 447 2.54 15.08 -5.13
C TRP A 447 2.75 13.56 -5.05
N GLU A 448 3.21 12.97 -6.15
CA GLU A 448 3.49 11.55 -6.27
C GLU A 448 4.66 11.14 -5.38
N TYR A 449 5.69 11.99 -5.24
CA TYR A 449 6.78 11.79 -4.28
C TYR A 449 6.26 11.76 -2.84
N VAL A 450 5.36 12.66 -2.46
CA VAL A 450 4.74 12.66 -1.12
C VAL A 450 4.00 11.35 -0.86
N VAL A 451 3.32 10.78 -1.86
CA VAL A 451 2.62 9.49 -1.73
C VAL A 451 3.60 8.31 -1.67
N SER A 452 4.59 8.27 -2.56
CA SER A 452 5.35 7.05 -2.84
C SER A 452 6.80 7.04 -2.33
N GLY A 453 7.45 8.19 -2.20
CA GLY A 453 8.84 8.31 -1.70
C GLY A 453 9.87 7.57 -2.55
N ARG A 454 9.66 7.46 -3.86
CA ARG A 454 10.63 6.86 -4.80
C ARG A 454 11.65 7.90 -5.24
N LYS A 455 12.77 7.41 -5.78
CA LYS A 455 13.93 8.23 -6.13
C LYS A 455 13.80 9.02 -7.44
N SER A 456 12.79 8.75 -8.27
CA SER A 456 12.58 9.46 -9.52
C SER A 456 11.10 9.75 -9.75
N ASP A 457 10.84 10.83 -10.49
CA ASP A 457 9.52 11.25 -10.95
C ASP A 457 8.79 10.07 -11.61
N LYS A 458 9.37 9.49 -12.65
CA LYS A 458 8.81 8.30 -13.33
C LYS A 458 8.39 7.18 -12.36
N ALA A 459 9.22 6.83 -11.37
CA ALA A 459 8.91 5.77 -10.41
C ALA A 459 7.81 6.17 -9.40
N ASN A 460 7.75 7.45 -9.03
CA ASN A 460 6.67 7.98 -8.19
C ASN A 460 5.33 7.94 -8.95
N LEU A 461 5.32 8.41 -10.20
CA LEU A 461 4.14 8.37 -11.06
C LEU A 461 3.66 6.94 -11.29
N GLU A 462 4.56 6.03 -11.67
CA GLU A 462 4.25 4.61 -11.88
C GLU A 462 3.62 3.98 -10.63
N SER A 463 4.17 4.29 -9.45
CA SER A 463 3.65 3.81 -8.17
C SER A 463 2.23 4.31 -7.91
N VAL A 464 1.95 5.59 -8.19
CA VAL A 464 0.60 6.16 -8.02
C VAL A 464 -0.38 5.55 -9.01
N ILE A 465 -0.05 5.50 -10.31
CA ILE A 465 -0.98 4.96 -11.32
C ILE A 465 -1.22 3.47 -11.15
N SER A 466 -0.24 2.70 -10.67
CA SER A 466 -0.42 1.27 -10.36
C SER A 466 -1.41 1.09 -9.22
N ARG A 467 -1.35 1.97 -8.22
CA ARG A 467 -2.31 1.99 -7.11
C ARG A 467 -3.72 2.43 -7.57
N ILE A 468 -3.81 3.41 -8.47
CA ILE A 468 -5.08 3.77 -9.13
C ILE A 468 -5.63 2.55 -9.87
N LEU A 469 -4.80 1.89 -10.69
CA LEU A 469 -5.20 0.73 -11.49
C LEU A 469 -5.81 -0.37 -10.60
N MET A 470 -5.18 -0.74 -9.49
CA MET A 470 -5.72 -1.79 -8.62
C MET A 470 -7.10 -1.42 -8.07
N LEU A 471 -7.27 -0.17 -7.63
CA LEU A 471 -8.58 0.31 -7.17
C LEU A 471 -9.63 0.26 -8.29
N ARG A 472 -9.24 0.67 -9.50
CA ARG A 472 -10.13 0.66 -10.67
C ARG A 472 -10.53 -0.76 -11.04
N VAL A 473 -9.57 -1.69 -11.09
CA VAL A 473 -9.81 -3.12 -11.36
C VAL A 473 -10.84 -3.69 -10.40
N THR A 474 -10.73 -3.42 -9.09
CA THR A 474 -11.72 -3.87 -8.11
C THR A 474 -13.12 -3.36 -8.44
N THR A 475 -13.26 -2.04 -8.62
CA THR A 475 -14.58 -1.43 -8.87
C THR A 475 -15.18 -1.79 -10.22
N ASP A 476 -14.34 -1.95 -11.25
CA ASP A 476 -14.76 -2.32 -12.59
C ASP A 476 -15.11 -3.80 -12.67
N PHE A 477 -14.37 -4.67 -11.97
CA PHE A 477 -14.70 -6.09 -11.85
C PHE A 477 -16.08 -6.29 -11.23
N LEU A 478 -16.40 -5.57 -10.14
CA LEU A 478 -17.72 -5.61 -9.51
C LEU A 478 -18.84 -5.20 -10.49
N ALA A 479 -18.58 -4.20 -11.33
CA ALA A 479 -19.52 -3.78 -12.36
C ALA A 479 -19.68 -4.82 -13.49
N ILE A 480 -18.59 -5.48 -13.87
CA ILE A 480 -18.53 -6.50 -14.94
C ILE A 480 -19.21 -7.80 -14.48
N ILE A 481 -18.91 -8.30 -13.27
CA ILE A 481 -19.46 -9.56 -12.76
C ILE A 481 -20.96 -9.47 -12.48
N ALA A 482 -21.47 -8.28 -12.15
CA ALA A 482 -22.91 -8.05 -11.99
C ALA A 482 -23.69 -8.23 -13.32
N ASP A 483 -23.02 -8.15 -14.47
CA ASP A 483 -23.65 -8.26 -15.79
C ASP A 483 -23.71 -9.72 -16.27
N GLY A 484 -24.92 -10.22 -16.51
CA GLY A 484 -25.14 -11.59 -17.00
C GLY A 484 -24.61 -11.83 -18.43
N ALA A 485 -24.66 -10.83 -19.30
CA ALA A 485 -24.20 -10.94 -20.68
C ALA A 485 -22.67 -11.01 -20.75
N LYS A 486 -21.97 -10.14 -20.01
CA LYS A 486 -20.50 -10.18 -19.92
C LYS A 486 -20.00 -11.49 -19.32
N ARG A 487 -20.66 -12.00 -18.28
CA ARG A 487 -20.36 -13.33 -17.71
C ARG A 487 -20.57 -14.45 -18.73
N ALA A 488 -21.65 -14.43 -19.51
CA ALA A 488 -21.92 -15.44 -20.51
C ALA A 488 -20.87 -15.42 -21.63
N GLU A 489 -20.46 -14.24 -22.08
CA GLU A 489 -19.40 -14.07 -23.09
C GLU A 489 -18.05 -14.59 -22.59
N ALA A 490 -17.63 -14.21 -21.39
CA ALA A 490 -16.42 -14.74 -20.77
C ALA A 490 -16.47 -16.26 -20.55
N TYR A 491 -17.64 -16.82 -20.21
CA TYR A 491 -17.82 -18.27 -20.07
C TYR A 491 -17.68 -18.99 -21.40
N ALA A 492 -18.27 -18.46 -22.47
CA ALA A 492 -18.16 -19.03 -23.80
C ALA A 492 -16.70 -19.02 -24.30
N ALA A 493 -15.99 -17.91 -24.06
CA ALA A 493 -14.56 -17.83 -24.35
C ALA A 493 -13.74 -18.82 -23.52
N ALA A 494 -13.99 -18.91 -22.21
CA ALA A 494 -13.31 -19.87 -21.34
C ALA A 494 -13.56 -21.32 -21.79
N ALA A 495 -14.79 -21.67 -22.15
CA ALA A 495 -15.11 -22.98 -22.72
C ALA A 495 -14.37 -23.23 -24.04
N ALA A 496 -14.20 -22.22 -24.89
CA ALA A 496 -13.39 -22.35 -26.10
C ALA A 496 -11.89 -22.52 -25.82
N VAL A 497 -11.37 -22.01 -24.71
CA VAL A 497 -9.95 -22.16 -24.34
C VAL A 497 -9.70 -23.50 -23.66
N VAL A 498 -10.47 -23.85 -22.62
CA VAL A 498 -10.21 -25.02 -21.75
C VAL A 498 -11.29 -26.10 -21.77
N GLY A 499 -12.41 -25.90 -22.48
CA GLY A 499 -13.55 -26.84 -22.49
C GLY A 499 -13.24 -28.23 -23.06
N PHE A 500 -12.22 -28.34 -23.92
CA PHE A 500 -11.72 -29.62 -24.43
C PHE A 500 -11.26 -30.58 -23.32
N THR A 501 -10.98 -30.07 -22.12
CA THR A 501 -10.61 -30.87 -20.95
C THR A 501 -11.80 -31.61 -20.32
N GLY A 502 -13.03 -31.16 -20.57
CA GLY A 502 -14.25 -31.66 -19.92
C GLY A 502 -14.39 -31.25 -18.46
N LEU A 503 -13.47 -30.43 -17.93
CA LEU A 503 -13.45 -30.01 -16.54
C LEU A 503 -14.24 -28.70 -16.38
N THR A 504 -15.48 -28.82 -15.92
CA THR A 504 -16.40 -27.68 -15.76
C THR A 504 -15.83 -26.62 -14.81
N PHE A 505 -15.06 -27.05 -13.81
CA PHE A 505 -14.40 -26.16 -12.87
C PHE A 505 -13.31 -25.32 -13.53
N LEU A 506 -12.44 -25.94 -14.33
CA LEU A 506 -11.42 -25.22 -15.09
C LEU A 506 -12.04 -24.14 -15.98
N ILE A 507 -13.19 -24.41 -16.62
CA ILE A 507 -13.94 -23.40 -17.38
C ILE A 507 -14.36 -22.22 -16.49
N ARG A 508 -14.84 -22.48 -15.27
CA ARG A 508 -15.27 -21.43 -14.32
C ARG A 508 -14.09 -20.60 -13.82
N PHE A 509 -12.98 -21.23 -13.49
CA PHE A 509 -11.76 -20.53 -13.09
C PHE A 509 -11.23 -19.65 -14.24
N THR A 510 -11.11 -20.20 -15.45
CA THR A 510 -10.71 -19.43 -16.63
C THR A 510 -11.69 -18.29 -16.94
N GLN A 511 -13.00 -18.50 -16.76
CA GLN A 511 -14.00 -17.44 -16.85
C GLN A 511 -13.69 -16.30 -15.87
N THR A 512 -13.40 -16.61 -14.60
CA THR A 512 -13.04 -15.61 -13.59
C THR A 512 -11.80 -14.84 -14.00
N LEU A 513 -10.74 -15.52 -14.45
CA LEU A 513 -9.53 -14.85 -14.96
C LEU A 513 -9.84 -13.89 -16.11
N PHE A 514 -10.67 -14.29 -17.07
CA PHE A 514 -11.04 -13.42 -18.20
C PHE A 514 -11.85 -12.20 -17.77
N LEU A 515 -12.72 -12.33 -16.76
CA LEU A 515 -13.46 -11.20 -16.19
C LEU A 515 -12.52 -10.23 -15.46
N ILE A 516 -11.51 -10.74 -14.74
CA ILE A 516 -10.48 -9.92 -14.09
C ILE A 516 -9.62 -9.23 -15.15
N THR A 517 -9.17 -9.93 -16.20
CA THR A 517 -8.47 -9.32 -17.33
C THR A 517 -9.29 -8.22 -17.99
N TRP A 518 -10.60 -8.41 -18.15
CA TRP A 518 -11.49 -7.36 -18.65
C TRP A 518 -11.44 -6.13 -17.75
N ALA A 519 -11.53 -6.31 -16.43
CA ALA A 519 -11.41 -5.22 -15.46
C ALA A 519 -10.04 -4.53 -15.51
N PHE A 520 -8.94 -5.26 -15.76
CA PHE A 520 -7.62 -4.67 -16.03
C PHE A 520 -7.60 -3.78 -17.27
N VAL A 521 -8.13 -4.25 -18.40
CA VAL A 521 -8.15 -3.47 -19.65
C VAL A 521 -9.04 -2.23 -19.53
N GLU A 522 -10.16 -2.34 -18.82
CA GLU A 522 -10.99 -1.18 -18.46
C GLU A 522 -10.25 -0.22 -17.53
N GLY A 523 -9.59 -0.73 -16.49
CA GLY A 523 -8.81 0.06 -15.55
C GLY A 523 -7.64 0.80 -16.19
N LEU A 524 -6.95 0.20 -17.16
CA LEU A 524 -5.93 0.89 -17.96
C LEU A 524 -6.53 2.06 -18.76
N THR A 525 -7.75 1.88 -19.27
CA THR A 525 -8.49 2.92 -19.99
C THR A 525 -8.88 4.06 -19.05
N ASP A 526 -9.27 3.75 -17.82
CA ASP A 526 -9.53 4.75 -16.79
C ASP A 526 -8.28 5.54 -16.43
N VAL A 527 -7.16 4.85 -16.18
CA VAL A 527 -5.89 5.50 -15.87
C VAL A 527 -5.48 6.42 -17.01
N ALA A 528 -5.54 5.97 -18.26
CA ALA A 528 -5.27 6.81 -19.42
C ALA A 528 -6.22 8.03 -19.48
N ALA A 529 -7.50 7.86 -19.17
CA ALA A 529 -8.45 8.98 -19.13
C ALA A 529 -8.09 10.00 -18.03
N LEU A 530 -7.66 9.53 -16.86
CA LEU A 530 -7.22 10.40 -15.75
C LEU A 530 -5.97 11.19 -16.14
N LEU A 531 -5.00 10.56 -16.81
CA LEU A 531 -3.78 11.22 -17.28
C LEU A 531 -4.05 12.23 -18.40
N LEU A 532 -5.11 12.03 -19.20
CA LEU A 532 -5.63 13.03 -20.15
C LEU A 532 -6.44 14.16 -19.48
N GLY A 533 -6.42 14.26 -18.14
CA GLY A 533 -7.13 15.29 -17.37
C GLY A 533 -8.64 15.06 -17.26
N LYS A 534 -9.15 13.89 -17.65
CA LYS A 534 -10.57 13.56 -17.55
C LYS A 534 -10.93 13.03 -16.17
N HIS A 535 -12.23 12.86 -15.96
CA HIS A 535 -12.76 12.34 -14.71
C HIS A 535 -13.46 11.00 -14.94
N VAL A 536 -13.25 10.07 -14.01
CA VAL A 536 -13.78 8.71 -14.05
C VAL A 536 -14.80 8.54 -12.93
N PRO A 537 -15.99 7.96 -13.19
CA PRO A 537 -16.94 7.63 -12.12
C PRO A 537 -16.31 6.73 -11.07
N ILE A 538 -16.46 7.09 -9.79
CA ILE A 538 -15.90 6.34 -8.65
C ILE A 538 -16.32 4.86 -8.70
N VAL A 539 -17.62 4.61 -8.83
CA VAL A 539 -18.21 3.29 -9.00
C VAL A 539 -18.95 3.30 -10.34
N LYS A 540 -18.63 2.36 -11.21
CA LYS A 540 -19.27 2.22 -12.53
C LYS A 540 -20.46 1.27 -12.47
N THR A 541 -21.42 1.50 -13.35
CA THR A 541 -22.39 0.49 -13.77
C THR A 541 -21.86 -0.25 -15.01
N SER A 542 -22.38 -1.44 -15.30
CA SER A 542 -21.98 -2.21 -16.49
C SER A 542 -22.09 -1.43 -17.82
N LYS A 543 -23.01 -0.45 -17.90
CA LYS A 543 -23.18 0.40 -19.10
C LYS A 543 -22.10 1.47 -19.26
N GLN A 544 -21.38 1.77 -18.17
CA GLN A 544 -20.31 2.77 -18.16
C GLN A 544 -18.94 2.17 -18.48
N ILE A 545 -18.84 0.84 -18.53
CA ILE A 545 -17.66 0.12 -19.02
C ILE A 545 -17.47 0.48 -20.50
N LYS A 546 -16.29 0.98 -20.86
CA LYS A 546 -15.96 1.46 -22.20
C LYS A 546 -15.37 0.37 -23.10
N THR A 547 -15.00 -0.77 -22.53
CA THR A 547 -14.42 -1.92 -23.22
C THR A 547 -15.43 -3.04 -23.48
N GLY A 548 -15.35 -3.65 -24.65
CA GLY A 548 -15.98 -4.93 -24.98
C GLY A 548 -14.99 -6.09 -24.76
N PHE A 549 -15.44 -7.33 -25.01
CA PHE A 549 -14.58 -8.51 -24.87
C PHE A 549 -13.48 -8.56 -25.94
N ALA A 550 -13.75 -8.07 -27.16
CA ALA A 550 -12.78 -8.06 -28.25
C ALA A 550 -11.56 -7.18 -27.95
N GLU A 551 -11.74 -6.11 -27.18
CA GLU A 551 -10.68 -5.19 -26.78
C GLU A 551 -9.64 -5.83 -25.85
N LEU A 552 -9.93 -6.98 -25.25
CA LEU A 552 -8.96 -7.74 -24.43
C LEU A 552 -7.81 -8.32 -25.27
N PHE A 553 -7.96 -8.37 -26.59
CA PHE A 553 -6.91 -8.79 -27.53
C PHE A 553 -6.23 -7.59 -28.22
N LEU A 554 -6.67 -6.35 -27.94
CA LEU A 554 -6.19 -5.12 -28.55
C LEU A 554 -5.64 -4.16 -27.48
N ILE A 555 -4.64 -4.65 -26.74
CA ILE A 555 -4.01 -3.95 -25.62
C ILE A 555 -2.76 -3.25 -26.13
N THR A 556 -2.95 -2.07 -26.73
CA THR A 556 -1.87 -1.19 -27.18
C THR A 556 -2.12 0.22 -26.68
N ASN A 557 -1.05 1.03 -26.58
CA ASN A 557 -1.15 2.43 -26.20
C ASN A 557 -2.23 3.19 -27.01
N ALA A 558 -2.14 3.13 -28.33
CA ALA A 558 -3.06 3.83 -29.23
C ALA A 558 -4.53 3.42 -29.02
N ALA A 559 -4.80 2.13 -28.79
CA ALA A 559 -6.15 1.63 -28.55
C ALA A 559 -6.70 2.09 -27.18
N ILE A 560 -5.88 2.05 -26.14
CA ILE A 560 -6.25 2.46 -24.77
C ILE A 560 -6.49 3.97 -24.72
N VAL A 561 -5.52 4.77 -25.17
CA VAL A 561 -5.60 6.24 -25.21
C VAL A 561 -6.75 6.69 -26.12
N GLY A 562 -6.94 6.04 -27.27
CA GLY A 562 -8.08 6.29 -28.16
C GLY A 562 -9.43 6.10 -27.47
N ARG A 563 -9.59 5.03 -26.67
CA ARG A 563 -10.81 4.79 -25.89
C ARG A 563 -10.97 5.77 -24.74
N ALA A 564 -9.89 6.11 -24.04
CA ALA A 564 -9.89 7.11 -22.95
C ALA A 564 -10.42 8.49 -23.42
N ARG A 565 -10.18 8.86 -24.67
CA ARG A 565 -10.72 10.08 -25.29
C ARG A 565 -12.25 10.09 -25.43
N THR A 566 -12.95 8.98 -25.22
CA THR A 566 -14.43 8.89 -25.25
C THR A 566 -15.11 9.10 -23.89
N TYR A 567 -14.34 9.33 -22.82
CA TYR A 567 -14.90 9.61 -21.50
C TYR A 567 -15.63 10.95 -21.49
N ASP A 568 -16.81 10.95 -20.85
CA ASP A 568 -17.69 12.10 -20.71
C ASP A 568 -17.06 13.21 -19.85
N ALA A 569 -17.66 14.40 -19.89
CA ALA A 569 -17.30 15.50 -19.00
C ALA A 569 -17.49 15.14 -17.51
N ALA A 570 -16.75 15.83 -16.65
CA ALA A 570 -16.77 15.62 -15.21
C ALA A 570 -18.17 15.74 -14.60
N LYS A 571 -18.54 14.75 -13.76
CA LYS A 571 -19.77 14.73 -12.96
C LYS A 571 -19.43 14.76 -11.48
N SER A 572 -20.40 15.12 -10.63
CA SER A 572 -20.19 15.21 -9.17
C SER A 572 -19.76 13.90 -8.51
N SER A 573 -20.05 12.75 -9.14
CA SER A 573 -19.68 11.39 -8.71
C SER A 573 -18.39 10.86 -9.36
N SER A 574 -17.66 11.69 -10.10
CA SER A 574 -16.42 11.31 -10.79
C SER A 574 -15.20 11.98 -10.15
N PHE A 575 -14.06 11.29 -10.20
CA PHE A 575 -12.76 11.76 -9.72
C PHE A 575 -11.82 12.01 -10.89
N GLY A 576 -11.06 13.09 -10.84
CA GLY A 576 -9.90 13.30 -11.70
C GLY A 576 -8.64 12.74 -11.04
N TYR A 577 -7.52 12.87 -11.75
CA TYR A 577 -6.22 12.38 -11.27
C TYR A 577 -5.85 12.97 -9.90
N ARG A 578 -5.99 14.30 -9.74
CA ARG A 578 -5.68 14.99 -8.48
C ARG A 578 -6.46 14.43 -7.29
N GLU A 579 -7.75 14.13 -7.43
CA GLU A 579 -8.54 13.56 -6.33
C GLU A 579 -8.01 12.18 -5.88
N TYR A 580 -7.54 11.34 -6.81
CA TYR A 580 -6.90 10.06 -6.46
C TYR A 580 -5.59 10.27 -5.71
N VAL A 581 -4.74 11.21 -6.15
CA VAL A 581 -3.48 11.50 -5.45
C VAL A 581 -3.75 12.03 -4.05
N CYS A 582 -4.68 12.98 -3.88
CA CYS A 582 -5.07 13.47 -2.55
C CYS A 582 -5.62 12.35 -1.66
N MET A 583 -6.40 11.43 -2.22
CA MET A 583 -6.90 10.27 -1.48
C MET A 583 -5.76 9.36 -0.99
N PHE A 584 -4.73 9.15 -1.81
CA PHE A 584 -3.58 8.36 -1.40
C PHE A 584 -2.66 9.09 -0.42
N MET A 585 -2.51 10.42 -0.56
CA MET A 585 -1.84 11.25 0.45
C MET A 585 -2.56 11.13 1.80
N ALA A 586 -3.89 11.21 1.80
CA ALA A 586 -4.71 11.03 2.99
C ALA A 586 -4.48 9.70 3.72
N MET A 587 -4.19 8.63 2.97
CA MET A 587 -3.86 7.31 3.52
C MET A 587 -2.39 7.18 3.94
N THR A 588 -1.52 8.10 3.54
CA THR A 588 -0.12 8.12 3.95
C THR A 588 -0.01 8.73 5.36
N PRO A 589 0.75 8.12 6.29
CA PRO A 589 0.90 8.66 7.64
C PRO A 589 1.32 10.14 7.63
N ARG A 590 0.70 10.96 8.48
CA ARG A 590 0.95 12.41 8.58
C ARG A 590 2.45 12.72 8.66
N GLU A 591 3.14 12.02 9.56
CA GLU A 591 4.58 12.15 9.79
C GLU A 591 5.40 11.90 8.51
N THR A 592 5.07 10.86 7.74
CA THR A 592 5.75 10.56 6.46
C THR A 592 5.52 11.66 5.44
N ARG A 593 4.29 12.19 5.31
CA ARG A 593 3.99 13.30 4.41
C ARG A 593 4.79 14.55 4.77
N LEU A 594 4.80 14.93 6.05
CA LEU A 594 5.52 16.12 6.52
C LEU A 594 7.04 16.01 6.28
N TYR A 595 7.66 14.86 6.54
CA TYR A 595 9.08 14.67 6.25
C TYR A 595 9.38 14.71 4.75
N ARG A 596 8.49 14.20 3.90
CA ARG A 596 8.64 14.32 2.44
C ARG A 596 8.45 15.75 1.95
N VAL A 597 7.55 16.52 2.58
CA VAL A 597 7.44 17.98 2.36
C VAL A 597 8.74 18.68 2.73
N MET A 598 9.35 18.34 3.88
CA MET A 598 10.65 18.89 4.26
C MET A 598 11.75 18.53 3.25
N ASP A 599 11.76 17.30 2.72
CA ASP A 599 12.69 16.91 1.65
C ASP A 599 12.49 17.79 0.41
N LEU A 600 11.25 17.98 -0.06
CA LEU A 600 10.93 18.80 -1.23
C LEU A 600 11.39 20.26 -1.05
N ILE A 601 11.05 20.88 0.10
CA ILE A 601 11.48 22.25 0.42
C ILE A 601 13.00 22.38 0.38
N ASP A 602 13.71 21.46 1.03
CA ASP A 602 15.17 21.45 1.03
C ASP A 602 15.74 21.39 -0.39
N MET A 603 15.22 20.49 -1.21
CA MET A 603 15.71 20.28 -2.57
C MET A 603 15.47 21.52 -3.43
N ASP A 604 14.26 22.06 -3.41
CA ASP A 604 13.85 23.21 -4.21
C ASP A 604 14.60 24.47 -3.78
N MET A 605 14.76 24.71 -2.48
CA MET A 605 15.57 25.82 -1.96
C MET A 605 17.03 25.72 -2.43
N ASN A 606 17.64 24.54 -2.36
CA ASN A 606 19.01 24.34 -2.82
C ASN A 606 19.14 24.48 -4.34
N LYS A 607 18.10 24.15 -5.11
CA LYS A 607 18.05 24.33 -6.56
C LYS A 607 18.02 25.82 -6.92
N ASN A 608 17.16 26.59 -6.23
CA ASN A 608 16.95 28.03 -6.41
C ASN A 608 18.03 28.92 -5.77
N GLY A 609 19.24 28.42 -5.54
CA GLY A 609 20.39 29.22 -5.13
C GLY A 609 20.65 29.33 -3.62
N TYR A 610 19.75 28.84 -2.76
CA TYR A 610 19.95 28.81 -1.30
C TYR A 610 20.80 27.58 -0.89
N LYS A 611 22.07 27.57 -1.31
CA LYS A 611 22.99 26.43 -1.13
C LYS A 611 23.25 26.16 0.36
N GLY A 612 23.05 24.92 0.77
CA GLY A 612 23.23 24.47 2.15
C GLY A 612 22.02 24.70 3.05
N PHE A 613 20.93 25.25 2.52
CA PHE A 613 19.67 25.40 3.24
C PHE A 613 19.16 24.05 3.74
N LYS A 614 18.67 24.04 5.00
CA LYS A 614 18.12 22.86 5.69
C LYS A 614 16.97 23.25 6.61
N ILE A 615 15.74 22.92 6.21
CA ILE A 615 14.54 23.18 7.00
C ILE A 615 14.58 22.47 8.35
N GLY A 616 15.15 21.25 8.42
CA GLY A 616 15.29 20.54 9.70
C GLY A 616 16.27 21.18 10.69
N LYS A 617 17.03 22.21 10.29
CA LYS A 617 17.84 23.03 11.20
C LYS A 617 17.18 24.37 11.55
N CYS A 618 16.01 24.64 10.99
CA CYS A 618 15.28 25.87 11.25
C CYS A 618 14.42 25.72 12.51
N VAL A 619 14.40 26.76 13.33
CA VAL A 619 13.79 26.77 14.66
C VAL A 619 12.37 27.29 14.56
N PHE A 620 11.43 26.54 15.16
CA PHE A 620 10.02 26.86 15.26
C PHE A 620 9.70 27.65 16.54
N ASP A 621 10.16 27.13 17.67
CA ASP A 621 10.00 27.76 18.98
C ASP A 621 11.23 27.55 19.85
N MET A 622 11.38 28.40 20.86
CA MET A 622 12.50 28.32 21.78
C MET A 622 12.15 28.75 23.20
N ARG A 623 12.86 28.17 24.18
CA ARG A 623 12.90 28.63 25.57
C ARG A 623 14.10 29.55 25.79
N VAL A 624 13.83 30.74 26.31
CA VAL A 624 14.84 31.77 26.60
C VAL A 624 14.77 32.14 28.08
N SER A 625 15.92 32.13 28.75
CA SER A 625 16.11 32.68 30.10
C SER A 625 16.93 33.98 30.01
N ALA A 626 16.51 35.00 30.77
CA ALA A 626 17.29 36.21 30.97
C ALA A 626 17.44 36.55 32.45
N ASN A 627 18.65 36.95 32.81
CA ASN A 627 19.03 37.40 34.13
C ASN A 627 19.14 38.92 34.15
N TYR A 628 18.44 39.54 35.09
CA TYR A 628 18.47 40.98 35.32
C TYR A 628 19.02 41.29 36.70
N THR A 629 19.68 42.43 36.83
CA THR A 629 20.02 43.00 38.13
C THR A 629 19.44 44.40 38.25
N PHE A 630 18.61 44.59 39.27
CA PHE A 630 17.98 45.87 39.58
C PHE A 630 18.64 46.50 40.81
N PRO A 631 19.19 47.72 40.71
CA PRO A 631 19.77 48.40 41.86
C PRO A 631 18.68 48.75 42.88
N VAL A 632 19.02 48.64 44.16
CA VAL A 632 18.16 49.11 45.26
C VAL A 632 18.21 50.63 45.27
N LYS A 633 17.06 51.33 45.24
CA LYS A 633 17.03 52.81 45.23
C LYS A 633 16.76 53.35 46.62
N LEU A 634 15.66 52.98 47.27
CA LEU A 634 15.27 53.60 48.54
C LEU A 634 16.23 53.23 49.67
N PHE A 635 16.53 51.95 49.85
CA PHE A 635 17.50 51.50 50.86
C PHE A 635 18.97 51.69 50.42
N GLY A 636 19.20 52.06 49.16
CA GLY A 636 20.51 52.44 48.63
C GLY A 636 20.87 53.90 48.86
N MET A 637 19.94 54.74 49.34
CA MET A 637 20.22 56.14 49.65
C MET A 637 21.25 56.24 50.79
N PRO A 638 22.29 57.11 50.68
CA PRO A 638 23.39 57.18 51.67
C PRO A 638 22.94 57.36 53.12
N ILE A 639 21.87 58.13 53.33
CA ILE A 639 21.28 58.38 54.65
C ILE A 639 20.70 57.09 55.23
N ILE A 640 19.96 56.33 54.42
CA ILE A 640 19.27 55.11 54.85
C ILE A 640 20.25 53.95 54.98
N SER A 641 21.18 53.78 54.05
CA SER A 641 22.23 52.75 54.14
C SER A 641 23.14 52.97 55.35
N GLY A 642 23.46 54.23 55.68
CA GLY A 642 24.22 54.59 56.87
C GLY A 642 23.48 54.28 58.18
N MET A 643 22.15 54.40 58.20
CA MET A 643 21.31 54.05 59.36
C MET A 643 21.19 52.53 59.56
N ILE A 644 21.15 51.74 58.49
CA ILE A 644 20.91 50.28 58.54
C ILE A 644 22.23 49.50 58.74
N GLY A 645 23.38 50.10 58.43
CA GLY A 645 24.70 49.44 58.53
C GLY A 645 24.88 48.29 57.54
N ARG A 646 24.07 48.24 56.48
CA ARG A 646 24.13 47.24 55.40
C ARG A 646 24.11 47.93 54.04
N SER A 647 24.89 47.42 53.10
CA SER A 647 24.88 47.86 51.70
C SER A 647 24.15 46.81 50.86
N LEU A 648 22.87 47.07 50.56
CA LEU A 648 22.10 46.27 49.60
C LEU A 648 22.44 46.77 48.20
N LYS A 649 23.18 45.98 47.42
CA LYS A 649 23.72 46.40 46.12
C LYS A 649 22.70 46.26 44.97
N GLY A 650 21.85 45.23 44.99
CA GLY A 650 20.86 44.98 43.95
C GLY A 650 20.06 43.71 44.20
N TYR A 651 18.98 43.54 43.43
CA TYR A 651 18.15 42.35 43.38
C TYR A 651 18.35 41.66 42.02
N SER A 652 18.73 40.39 42.04
CA SER A 652 18.83 39.58 40.82
C SER A 652 17.50 38.87 40.56
N TYR A 653 17.06 38.90 39.32
CA TYR A 653 15.81 38.31 38.88
C TYR A 653 16.04 37.51 37.60
N GLU A 654 15.68 36.23 37.63
CA GLU A 654 15.65 35.37 36.44
C GLU A 654 14.21 35.31 35.91
N CYS A 655 14.05 35.47 34.61
CA CYS A 655 12.78 35.22 33.94
C CYS A 655 12.99 34.28 32.75
N ILE A 656 11.99 33.44 32.52
CA ILE A 656 12.01 32.42 31.47
C ILE A 656 10.73 32.59 30.65
N VAL A 657 10.89 32.67 29.34
CA VAL A 657 9.78 32.68 28.38
C VAL A 657 9.96 31.57 27.36
N ARG A 658 8.84 30.99 26.89
CA ARG A 658 8.81 30.14 25.70
C ARG A 658 8.00 30.87 24.65
N ARG A 659 8.58 31.07 23.47
CA ARG A 659 7.98 31.82 22.35
C ARG A 659 8.30 31.11 21.04
N GLY A 660 7.34 31.17 20.12
CA GLY A 660 7.40 30.68 18.75
C GLY A 660 6.40 31.46 17.91
N TYR A 661 6.10 30.99 16.70
CA TYR A 661 5.21 31.69 15.77
C TYR A 661 3.71 31.52 16.06
N LEU A 662 3.33 30.53 16.87
CA LEU A 662 1.93 30.17 17.16
C LEU A 662 1.61 30.12 18.66
#